data_AF-A0A496VR23-F1
#
_entry.id   AF-A0A496VR23-F1
#
_cell.length_a   1.000
_cell.length_b   1.000
_cell.length_c   1.000
_cell.angle_alpha   90.00
_cell.angle_beta   90.00
_cell.angle_gamma   90.00
#
_symmetry.space_group_name_H-M   'P 1'
#
loop_
_entity.id
_entity.type
_entity.pdbx_description
1 polymer ?
#
loop_
_entity_poly.entity_id
_entity_poly.type
_entity_poly.pdbx_seq_one_letter_code
_entity_poly.pdbx_strand_id
1 'polypeptide(L)'
;MKNFRISAFWQAVLVIICAYLIFDNAFPPVMPQSLLIEFMLITVIGVLLYYSYDDQRWNEFKAPIKAVLRDDNKWAIRWAFLIFIPALFALTTYNIIKPSFESPVELRQVHPAPPSNLRVYNQSYNLTTLENPIRTQVLAESDTEAANEMYQEAVQAGSQVYFQNCFYCHGDLLDGRGHFAEGFNPLPANFQDVGTIAQLQEAFLFWRITTGGPGLPKEGTPWNSAMPVWHEMLSEEEVWQVITFLYDYVGQVPRIWDPKVSKAVTGMKNDIQSQRAKMTGAEIYQFRCAVCHGEEGAGDGSAADFLYPRPRDFTLGMFKYKTSPGELPIRDEDLFNTIKHGLQGTSMPAWKTLLTDEQINRLIPVLKYFDISATWAPEEADEDEDFDDEGRYIKDDLVRITENEPIEGHIPYSEDSIAQGKIAFEKTCEQCHGHTGRGNITSGKRLADDWEYRIWPRDLMKPWTWRVSNVSGSDEKSQEKTIQNIYTRLSIGIPGTPMPAHRSTSDDPDPVSLEDRWHIANYVYSLREKVTPPGESTVIKGINLDGALPTTVDDAVWEQAPATTVHLVPNIIKADRLFTPLSNAITARVLYNKNDIAFLLEMNDRTDSRPGEPVSDGIQDEEIDMHSDAFAIQLPKVGSFETTPIVKKPLYRHGDSANPTTIWYWNAGSIEPEAAPKSMIFHAKGPDNPLELRSDNNSLVATGTWEHGRWRVLMKLPRSGGGESGDVSFTEGQFIPISFANWDGSNGEMGSKHTLTSWYWLLLPPQIDYNRVYGMPLGIGLLSFLLGIILVRSQRRKVV
;
A
#
# COMPACT_ATOMS: atom_id res chain seq x y z
N MET A 1 6.40 67.26 -11.04
CA MET A 1 6.30 66.04 -10.19
C MET A 1 7.60 65.91 -9.41
N LYS A 2 7.60 66.34 -8.14
CA LYS A 2 8.80 66.34 -7.27
C LYS A 2 9.07 64.91 -6.77
N ASN A 3 10.32 64.48 -6.90
CA ASN A 3 10.96 63.23 -6.49
C ASN A 3 10.23 62.44 -5.38
N PHE A 4 9.52 61.38 -5.77
CA PHE A 4 9.01 60.37 -4.84
C PHE A 4 10.20 59.51 -4.36
N ARG A 5 10.83 59.87 -3.25
CA ARG A 5 11.98 59.15 -2.68
C ARG A 5 11.48 58.17 -1.63
N ILE A 6 11.56 56.86 -1.91
CA ILE A 6 11.20 55.80 -0.95
C ILE A 6 12.16 55.90 0.24
N SER A 7 11.63 55.95 1.47
CA SER A 7 12.46 56.05 2.68
C SER A 7 13.37 54.82 2.86
N ALA A 8 14.52 54.99 3.51
CA ALA A 8 15.46 53.91 3.82
C ALA A 8 14.80 52.65 4.44
N PHE A 9 13.80 52.82 5.31
CA PHE A 9 13.03 51.68 5.88
C PHE A 9 12.27 50.90 4.81
N TRP A 10 11.50 51.59 3.97
CA TRP A 10 10.73 50.95 2.90
C TRP A 10 11.62 50.39 1.78
N GLN A 11 12.80 50.97 1.54
CA GLN A 11 13.81 50.37 0.67
C GLN A 11 14.30 49.03 1.23
N ALA A 12 14.63 48.96 2.53
CA ALA A 12 15.01 47.72 3.20
C ALA A 12 13.91 46.65 3.12
N VAL A 13 12.66 47.03 3.38
CA VAL A 13 11.50 46.13 3.28
C VAL A 13 11.31 45.62 1.85
N LEU A 14 11.42 46.50 0.85
CA LEU A 14 11.32 46.10 -0.56
C LEU A 14 12.43 45.14 -0.97
N VAL A 15 13.67 45.36 -0.53
CA VAL A 15 14.78 44.43 -0.81
C VAL A 15 14.50 43.05 -0.23
N ILE A 16 14.01 42.97 1.01
CA ILE A 16 13.65 41.70 1.66
C ILE A 16 12.50 41.00 0.92
N ILE A 17 11.44 41.74 0.56
CA ILE A 17 10.30 41.18 -0.18
C ILE A 17 10.72 40.68 -1.57
N CYS A 18 11.51 41.47 -2.31
CA CYS A 18 12.01 41.06 -3.62
C CYS A 18 12.92 39.84 -3.51
N ALA A 19 13.80 39.78 -2.51
CA ALA A 19 14.64 38.61 -2.28
C ALA A 19 13.82 37.35 -1.97
N TYR A 20 12.79 37.47 -1.11
CA TYR A 20 11.86 36.37 -0.83
C TYR A 20 11.19 35.88 -2.12
N LEU A 21 10.58 36.79 -2.90
CA LEU A 21 9.90 36.42 -4.14
C LEU A 21 10.85 35.76 -5.14
N ILE A 22 12.11 36.21 -5.22
CA ILE A 22 13.13 35.59 -6.06
C ILE A 22 13.47 34.18 -5.57
N PHE A 23 13.77 34.00 -4.29
CA PHE A 23 14.15 32.67 -3.77
C PHE A 23 12.99 31.68 -3.83
N ASP A 24 11.76 32.14 -3.66
CA ASP A 24 10.55 31.32 -3.69
C ASP A 24 10.11 30.96 -5.12
N ASN A 25 10.34 31.83 -6.12
CA ASN A 25 9.76 31.66 -7.46
C ASN A 25 10.79 31.50 -8.61
N ALA A 26 12.04 31.93 -8.43
CA ALA A 26 13.01 31.97 -9.53
C ALA A 26 13.79 30.65 -9.73
N PHE A 27 13.74 29.72 -8.77
CA PHE A 27 14.49 28.46 -8.81
C PHE A 27 13.54 27.26 -8.75
N PRO A 28 13.24 26.60 -9.88
CA PRO A 28 12.55 25.32 -9.92
C PRO A 28 13.56 24.15 -9.81
N PRO A 29 13.28 23.11 -8.99
CA PRO A 29 12.14 22.97 -8.09
C PRO A 29 12.20 23.97 -6.92
N VAL A 30 11.02 24.36 -6.41
CA VAL A 30 10.86 25.35 -5.33
C VAL A 30 11.75 24.96 -4.15
N MET A 31 12.51 25.94 -3.67
CA MET A 31 13.52 25.76 -2.64
C MET A 31 12.91 25.20 -1.33
N PRO A 32 13.57 24.22 -0.66
CA PRO A 32 13.13 23.75 0.66
C PRO A 32 13.02 24.89 1.67
N GLN A 33 11.98 24.85 2.52
CA GLN A 33 11.66 25.94 3.45
C GLN A 33 12.82 26.28 4.41
N SER A 34 13.63 25.30 4.82
CA SER A 34 14.81 25.51 5.66
C SER A 34 15.87 26.36 4.96
N LEU A 35 16.18 26.05 3.71
CA LEU A 35 17.17 26.77 2.90
C LEU A 35 16.69 28.19 2.59
N LEU A 36 15.39 28.35 2.31
CA LEU A 36 14.76 29.66 2.14
C LEU A 36 14.89 30.51 3.41
N ILE A 37 14.63 29.93 4.60
CA ILE A 37 14.81 30.62 5.88
C ILE A 37 16.26 31.06 6.08
N GLU A 38 17.24 30.19 5.79
CA GLU A 38 18.66 30.53 5.90
C GLU A 38 19.06 31.70 5.00
N PHE A 39 18.69 31.66 3.71
CA PHE A 39 18.99 32.75 2.79
C PHE A 39 18.27 34.05 3.15
N MET A 40 17.03 33.96 3.64
CA MET A 40 16.30 35.13 4.12
C MET A 40 16.96 35.72 5.38
N LEU A 41 17.47 34.89 6.28
CA LEU A 41 18.17 35.34 7.48
C LEU A 41 19.48 36.05 7.12
N ILE A 42 20.26 35.51 6.19
CA ILE A 42 21.47 36.16 5.65
C ILE A 42 21.10 37.49 4.98
N THR A 43 20.04 37.52 4.19
CA THR A 43 19.55 38.73 3.51
C THR A 43 19.17 39.82 4.50
N VAL A 44 18.41 39.47 5.55
CA VAL A 44 18.01 40.41 6.61
C VAL A 44 19.25 40.95 7.34
N ILE A 45 20.20 40.09 7.70
CA ILE A 45 21.46 40.52 8.34
C ILE A 45 22.23 41.48 7.42
N GLY A 46 22.38 41.14 6.14
CA GLY A 46 23.07 41.98 5.16
C GLY A 46 22.42 43.36 5.00
N VAL A 47 21.08 43.41 4.91
CA VAL A 47 20.31 44.65 4.85
C VAL A 47 20.51 45.48 6.13
N LEU A 48 20.43 44.87 7.31
CA LEU A 48 20.64 45.56 8.58
C LEU A 48 22.07 46.10 8.70
N LEU A 49 23.08 45.31 8.33
CA LEU A 49 24.48 45.73 8.32
C LEU A 49 24.68 46.95 7.40
N TYR A 50 24.14 46.90 6.18
CA TYR A 50 24.23 48.01 5.22
C TYR A 50 23.69 49.33 5.77
N TYR A 51 22.51 49.31 6.39
CA TYR A 51 21.91 50.52 6.96
C TYR A 51 22.54 50.94 8.29
N SER A 52 23.10 49.99 9.06
CA SER A 52 23.76 50.26 10.35
C SER A 52 25.20 50.77 10.21
N TYR A 53 25.83 50.58 9.05
CA TYR A 53 27.22 50.97 8.79
C TYR A 53 27.45 52.49 8.80
N ASP A 54 26.41 53.28 8.56
CA ASP A 54 26.49 54.75 8.49
C ASP A 54 25.37 55.37 9.34
N ASP A 55 25.74 56.33 10.19
CA ASP A 55 24.83 56.94 11.15
C ASP A 55 23.67 57.69 10.49
N GLN A 56 23.90 58.30 9.32
CA GLN A 56 22.85 59.00 8.59
C GLN A 56 21.82 58.01 8.06
N ARG A 57 22.25 56.97 7.34
CA ARG A 57 21.39 55.90 6.84
C ARG A 57 20.65 55.17 7.96
N TRP A 58 21.31 54.95 9.09
CA TRP A 58 20.69 54.31 10.24
C TRP A 58 19.60 55.16 10.87
N ASN A 59 19.81 56.48 10.95
CA ASN A 59 18.81 57.41 11.45
C ASN A 59 17.61 57.53 10.51
N GLU A 60 17.84 57.56 9.19
CA GLU A 60 16.78 57.52 8.17
C GLU A 60 15.99 56.21 8.21
N PHE A 61 16.65 55.07 8.40
CA PHE A 61 16.03 53.76 8.53
C PHE A 61 15.13 53.67 9.78
N LYS A 62 15.59 54.17 10.92
CA LYS A 62 14.81 54.18 12.18
C LYS A 62 13.69 55.22 12.19
N ALA A 63 13.69 56.22 11.31
CA ALA A 63 12.78 57.36 11.40
C ALA A 63 11.29 56.96 11.34
N PRO A 64 10.84 56.05 10.45
CA PRO A 64 9.45 55.59 10.43
C PRO A 64 9.05 54.82 11.70
N ILE A 65 9.95 53.99 12.23
CA ILE A 65 9.74 53.22 13.47
C ILE A 65 9.59 54.19 14.66
N LYS A 66 10.51 55.15 14.78
CA LYS A 66 10.45 56.19 15.82
C LYS A 66 9.19 57.04 15.67
N ALA A 67 8.76 57.35 14.45
CA ALA A 67 7.51 58.10 14.21
C ALA A 67 6.29 57.32 14.73
N VAL A 68 6.16 56.03 14.43
CA VAL A 68 5.07 55.21 14.99
C VAL A 68 5.11 55.18 16.53
N LEU A 69 6.30 55.12 17.14
CA LEU A 69 6.45 55.10 18.60
C LEU A 69 6.20 56.46 19.28
N ARG A 70 6.42 57.59 18.59
CA ARG A 70 6.42 58.95 19.19
C ARG A 70 5.25 59.84 18.78
N ASP A 71 4.81 59.77 17.53
CA ASP A 71 3.82 60.68 16.93
C ASP A 71 2.39 60.33 17.37
N ASP A 72 1.63 61.29 17.88
CA ASP A 72 0.26 61.07 18.35
C ASP A 72 -0.72 60.77 17.22
N ASN A 73 -0.46 61.27 16.01
CA ASN A 73 -1.31 61.02 14.84
C ASN A 73 -1.23 59.57 14.34
N LYS A 74 -0.28 58.77 14.84
CA LYS A 74 -0.07 57.35 14.45
C LYS A 74 -0.53 56.36 15.52
N TRP A 75 -1.39 56.79 16.45
CA TRP A 75 -1.85 55.95 17.56
C TRP A 75 -2.49 54.63 17.11
N ALA A 76 -3.31 54.63 16.06
CA ALA A 76 -3.96 53.42 15.54
C ALA A 76 -2.93 52.40 15.03
N ILE A 77 -1.93 52.85 14.26
CA ILE A 77 -0.84 52.01 13.75
C ILE A 77 0.01 51.47 14.90
N ARG A 78 0.28 52.30 15.92
CA ARG A 78 1.01 51.88 17.11
C ARG A 78 0.27 50.76 17.86
N TRP A 79 -1.03 50.92 18.09
CA TRP A 79 -1.84 49.89 18.75
C TRP A 79 -1.96 48.61 17.92
N ALA A 80 -2.07 48.73 16.60
CA ALA A 80 -2.03 47.57 15.72
C ALA A 80 -0.75 46.75 15.92
N PHE A 81 0.43 47.38 15.93
CA PHE A 81 1.69 46.67 16.21
C PHE A 81 1.80 46.16 17.66
N LEU A 82 1.33 46.93 18.64
CA LEU A 82 1.34 46.52 20.04
C LEU A 82 0.46 45.29 20.29
N ILE A 83 -0.56 45.03 19.48
CA ILE A 83 -1.39 43.83 19.60
C ILE A 83 -0.84 42.71 18.72
N PHE A 84 -0.52 43.02 17.46
CA PHE A 84 -0.09 42.04 16.47
C PHE A 84 1.20 41.33 16.86
N ILE A 85 2.21 42.08 17.33
CA ILE A 85 3.51 41.49 17.68
C ILE A 85 3.37 40.50 18.86
N PRO A 86 2.75 40.85 20.00
CA PRO A 86 2.42 39.90 21.06
C PRO A 86 1.59 38.70 20.62
N ALA A 87 0.57 38.91 19.78
CA ALA A 87 -0.24 37.82 19.25
C ALA A 87 0.59 36.86 18.40
N LEU A 88 1.50 37.39 17.58
CA LEU A 88 2.44 36.59 16.80
C LEU A 88 3.38 35.79 17.72
N PHE A 89 3.99 36.42 18.73
CA PHE A 89 4.83 35.71 19.70
C PHE A 89 4.08 34.62 20.46
N ALA A 90 2.84 34.89 20.88
CA ALA A 90 1.99 33.90 21.51
C ALA A 90 1.70 32.73 20.55
N LEU A 91 1.27 33.02 19.32
CA LEU A 91 0.96 32.00 18.31
C LEU A 91 2.19 31.15 17.92
N THR A 92 3.35 31.79 17.74
CA THR A 92 4.61 31.10 17.48
C THR A 92 5.00 30.21 18.66
N THR A 93 4.91 30.71 19.89
CA THR A 93 5.17 29.91 21.10
C THR A 93 4.23 28.72 21.19
N TYR A 94 2.93 28.93 20.95
CA TYR A 94 1.92 27.87 20.96
C TYR A 94 2.26 26.79 19.94
N ASN A 95 2.62 27.17 18.71
CA ASN A 95 3.00 26.22 17.67
C ASN A 95 4.29 25.45 17.97
N ILE A 96 5.21 26.01 18.77
CA ILE A 96 6.43 25.33 19.21
C ILE A 96 6.15 24.34 20.35
N ILE A 97 5.23 24.66 21.25
CA ILE A 97 5.00 23.89 22.48
C ILE A 97 3.87 22.87 22.34
N LYS A 98 2.92 23.07 21.41
CA LYS A 98 1.81 22.14 21.21
C LYS A 98 2.34 20.74 20.88
N PRO A 99 1.79 19.67 21.48
CA PRO A 99 2.17 18.31 21.13
C PRO A 99 1.91 18.01 19.65
N SER A 100 2.84 17.32 18.99
CA SER A 100 2.61 16.75 17.66
C SER A 100 2.04 15.35 17.79
N PHE A 101 1.02 15.07 16.99
CA PHE A 101 0.46 13.71 16.81
C PHE A 101 0.77 13.16 15.40
N GLU A 102 1.55 13.91 14.62
CA GLU A 102 2.04 13.50 13.31
C GLU A 102 3.33 12.71 13.46
N SER A 103 3.45 11.61 12.72
CA SER A 103 4.65 10.77 12.72
C SER A 103 5.90 11.57 12.34
N PRO A 104 7.09 11.18 12.84
CA PRO A 104 8.36 11.75 12.40
C PRO A 104 8.51 11.70 10.87
N VAL A 105 9.10 12.74 10.29
CA VAL A 105 9.37 12.78 8.84
C VAL A 105 10.55 11.85 8.51
N GLU A 106 10.32 10.86 7.65
CA GLU A 106 11.34 9.94 7.16
C GLU A 106 11.94 10.47 5.85
N LEU A 107 12.91 11.39 5.98
CA LEU A 107 13.67 11.90 4.83
C LEU A 107 14.56 10.78 4.28
N ARG A 108 14.37 10.42 3.01
CA ARG A 108 15.18 9.40 2.31
C ARG A 108 15.62 9.89 0.94
N GLN A 109 16.84 9.55 0.54
CA GLN A 109 17.30 9.74 -0.84
C GLN A 109 16.83 8.54 -1.68
N VAL A 110 16.03 8.79 -2.72
CA VAL A 110 15.45 7.73 -3.58
C VAL A 110 16.52 6.97 -4.38
N HIS A 111 17.60 7.65 -4.78
CA HIS A 111 18.73 7.08 -5.49
C HIS A 111 20.04 7.42 -4.76
N PRO A 112 20.44 6.66 -3.73
CA PRO A 112 21.72 6.89 -3.05
C PRO A 112 22.88 6.63 -4.01
N ALA A 113 24.02 7.30 -3.80
CA ALA A 113 25.19 7.08 -4.64
C ALA A 113 25.65 5.61 -4.53
N PRO A 114 25.88 4.91 -5.66
CA PRO A 114 26.37 3.53 -5.61
C PRO A 114 27.80 3.49 -5.04
N PRO A 115 28.18 2.40 -4.35
CA PRO A 115 29.58 2.19 -3.96
C PRO A 115 30.46 2.05 -5.22
N SER A 116 31.75 2.34 -5.10
CA SER A 116 32.68 2.16 -6.23
C SER A 116 32.90 0.70 -6.59
N ASN A 117 32.90 -0.19 -5.59
CA ASN A 117 33.08 -1.63 -5.76
C ASN A 117 31.93 -2.40 -5.08
N LEU A 118 31.48 -3.46 -5.73
CA LEU A 118 30.46 -4.38 -5.25
C LEU A 118 31.02 -5.80 -5.20
N ARG A 119 30.87 -6.50 -4.07
CA ARG A 119 31.25 -7.90 -3.95
C ARG A 119 30.00 -8.78 -3.87
N VAL A 120 29.73 -9.53 -4.94
CA VAL A 120 28.63 -10.50 -5.08
C VAL A 120 29.12 -11.67 -5.93
N TYR A 121 28.44 -12.82 -5.89
CA TYR A 121 28.82 -14.02 -6.66
C TYR A 121 30.30 -14.46 -6.48
N ASN A 122 30.87 -14.23 -5.28
CA ASN A 122 32.30 -14.44 -4.99
C ASN A 122 33.29 -13.64 -5.86
N GLN A 123 32.82 -12.61 -6.56
CA GLN A 123 33.60 -11.73 -7.42
C GLN A 123 33.48 -10.26 -6.97
N SER A 124 34.35 -9.40 -7.49
CA SER A 124 34.32 -7.96 -7.24
C SER A 124 34.08 -7.20 -8.54
N TYR A 125 33.02 -6.41 -8.58
CA TYR A 125 32.62 -5.60 -9.73
C TYR A 125 32.91 -4.12 -9.46
N ASN A 126 33.48 -3.42 -10.44
CA ASN A 126 33.61 -1.97 -10.40
C ASN A 126 32.37 -1.33 -11.03
N LEU A 127 31.49 -0.77 -10.21
CA LEU A 127 30.21 -0.23 -10.68
C LEU A 127 30.35 1.01 -11.57
N THR A 128 31.52 1.64 -11.62
CA THR A 128 31.75 2.80 -12.49
C THR A 128 32.04 2.41 -13.94
N THR A 129 32.51 1.18 -14.17
CA THR A 129 32.88 0.64 -15.49
C THR A 129 32.09 -0.60 -15.89
N LEU A 130 31.20 -1.09 -15.02
CA LEU A 130 30.39 -2.27 -15.31
C LEU A 130 29.37 -1.95 -16.40
N GLU A 131 29.34 -2.77 -17.44
CA GLU A 131 28.39 -2.68 -18.55
C GLU A 131 27.55 -3.97 -18.62
N ASN A 132 26.35 -3.87 -19.20
CA ASN A 132 25.48 -5.01 -19.40
C ASN A 132 26.07 -5.93 -20.48
N PRO A 133 26.49 -7.17 -20.15
CA PRO A 133 27.15 -8.07 -21.10
C PRO A 133 26.24 -8.43 -22.29
N ILE A 134 24.93 -8.56 -22.08
CA ILE A 134 23.95 -8.87 -23.13
C ILE A 134 23.94 -7.73 -24.16
N ARG A 135 23.91 -6.48 -23.68
CA ARG A 135 23.93 -5.30 -24.56
C ARG A 135 25.23 -5.20 -25.35
N THR A 136 26.36 -5.48 -24.72
CA THR A 136 27.66 -5.46 -25.40
C THR A 136 27.73 -6.52 -26.50
N GLN A 137 27.18 -7.71 -26.29
CA GLN A 137 27.13 -8.78 -27.28
C GLN A 137 26.20 -8.41 -28.45
N VAL A 138 24.98 -7.95 -28.17
CA VAL A 138 24.01 -7.53 -29.20
C VAL A 138 24.57 -6.41 -30.08
N LEU A 139 25.29 -5.44 -29.51
CA LEU A 139 25.90 -4.35 -30.27
C LEU A 139 27.17 -4.74 -31.04
N ALA A 140 27.82 -5.84 -30.66
CA ALA A 140 28.98 -6.37 -31.35
C ALA A 140 28.60 -7.27 -32.54
N GLU A 141 27.37 -7.80 -32.54
CA GLU A 141 26.85 -8.60 -33.64
C GLU A 141 26.58 -7.72 -34.87
N SER A 142 27.10 -8.16 -36.01
CA SER A 142 27.02 -7.46 -37.29
C SER A 142 25.76 -7.80 -38.08
N ASP A 143 25.20 -9.00 -37.85
CA ASP A 143 23.92 -9.41 -38.40
C ASP A 143 22.76 -8.85 -37.57
N THR A 144 21.93 -8.03 -38.20
CA THR A 144 20.81 -7.36 -37.52
C THR A 144 19.74 -8.36 -37.06
N GLU A 145 19.53 -9.45 -37.79
CA GLU A 145 18.52 -10.45 -37.44
C GLU A 145 18.97 -11.26 -36.22
N ALA A 146 20.21 -11.78 -36.24
CA ALA A 146 20.80 -12.49 -35.11
C ALA A 146 20.93 -11.60 -33.86
N ALA A 147 21.28 -10.32 -34.02
CA ALA A 147 21.33 -9.36 -32.91
C ALA A 147 19.95 -9.15 -32.27
N ASN A 148 18.89 -9.08 -33.09
CA ASN A 148 17.52 -8.93 -32.60
C ASN A 148 17.04 -10.22 -31.90
N GLU A 149 17.31 -11.39 -32.47
CA GLU A 149 16.99 -12.69 -31.86
C GLU A 149 17.62 -12.82 -30.46
N MET A 150 18.92 -12.59 -30.36
CA MET A 150 19.67 -12.60 -29.09
C MET A 150 19.08 -11.62 -28.06
N TYR A 151 18.64 -10.43 -28.50
CA TYR A 151 18.01 -9.45 -27.62
C TYR A 151 16.63 -9.93 -27.14
N GLN A 152 15.79 -10.46 -28.03
CA GLN A 152 14.46 -10.94 -27.68
C GLN A 152 14.51 -12.17 -26.77
N GLU A 153 15.44 -13.10 -26.99
CA GLU A 153 15.67 -14.24 -26.10
C GLU A 153 16.02 -13.78 -24.68
N ALA A 154 16.93 -12.81 -24.56
CA ALA A 154 17.31 -12.24 -23.26
C ALA A 154 16.15 -11.52 -22.57
N VAL A 155 15.32 -10.79 -23.32
CA VAL A 155 14.11 -10.13 -22.81
C VAL A 155 13.07 -11.16 -22.35
N GLN A 156 12.87 -12.24 -23.09
CA GLN A 156 11.93 -13.31 -22.75
C GLN A 156 12.38 -14.05 -21.47
N ALA A 157 13.66 -14.41 -21.39
CA ALA A 157 14.23 -15.02 -20.18
C ALA A 157 14.10 -14.07 -18.97
N GLY A 158 14.40 -12.79 -19.16
CA GLY A 158 14.24 -11.76 -18.13
C GLY A 158 12.78 -11.58 -17.67
N SER A 159 11.83 -11.69 -18.59
CA SER A 159 10.40 -11.65 -18.31
C SER A 159 9.99 -12.81 -17.39
N GLN A 160 10.40 -14.05 -17.70
CA GLN A 160 10.10 -15.21 -16.88
C GLN A 160 10.62 -15.04 -15.45
N VAL A 161 11.88 -14.63 -15.29
CA VAL A 161 12.47 -14.37 -13.97
C VAL A 161 11.70 -13.27 -13.24
N TYR A 162 11.30 -12.20 -13.93
CA TYR A 162 10.53 -11.11 -13.35
C TYR A 162 9.15 -11.56 -12.84
N PHE A 163 8.40 -12.32 -13.63
CA PHE A 163 7.07 -12.82 -13.26
C PHE A 163 7.13 -13.97 -12.25
N GLN A 164 8.26 -14.64 -12.07
CA GLN A 164 8.41 -15.61 -10.99
C GLN A 164 8.77 -14.98 -9.64
N ASN A 165 9.32 -13.74 -9.64
CA ASN A 165 10.02 -13.21 -8.46
C ASN A 165 9.69 -11.76 -8.09
N CYS A 166 9.47 -10.88 -9.06
CA CYS A 166 9.50 -9.43 -8.88
C CYS A 166 8.11 -8.78 -8.96
N PHE A 167 7.23 -9.32 -9.82
CA PHE A 167 5.95 -8.69 -10.16
C PHE A 167 4.98 -8.54 -8.97
N TYR A 168 5.10 -9.39 -7.94
CA TYR A 168 4.26 -9.32 -6.72
C TYR A 168 4.32 -7.94 -6.04
N CYS A 169 5.50 -7.32 -6.08
CA CYS A 169 5.76 -5.99 -5.55
C CYS A 169 5.72 -4.93 -6.66
N HIS A 170 6.41 -5.19 -7.78
CA HIS A 170 6.62 -4.16 -8.81
C HIS A 170 5.48 -4.04 -9.84
N GLY A 171 4.55 -5.01 -9.86
CA GLY A 171 3.37 -5.03 -10.73
C GLY A 171 3.65 -5.49 -12.15
N ASP A 172 2.67 -6.09 -12.82
CA ASP A 172 2.75 -6.50 -14.24
C ASP A 172 3.03 -5.32 -15.19
N LEU A 173 2.58 -4.12 -14.79
CA LEU A 173 2.86 -2.89 -15.52
C LEU A 173 4.24 -2.29 -15.20
N LEU A 174 5.00 -2.86 -14.25
CA LEU A 174 6.25 -2.29 -13.71
C LEU A 174 6.06 -0.89 -13.09
N ASP A 175 4.87 -0.60 -12.57
CA ASP A 175 4.47 0.71 -12.04
C ASP A 175 4.61 0.84 -10.51
N GLY A 176 5.18 -0.18 -9.85
CA GLY A 176 5.33 -0.23 -8.40
C GLY A 176 4.03 -0.51 -7.65
N ARG A 177 2.97 -0.93 -8.36
CA ARG A 177 1.64 -1.23 -7.81
C ARG A 177 1.30 -2.72 -7.94
N GLY A 178 2.28 -3.59 -7.67
CA GLY A 178 2.03 -5.02 -7.53
C GLY A 178 0.99 -5.28 -6.42
N HIS A 179 0.35 -6.45 -6.44
CA HIS A 179 -0.78 -6.73 -5.56
C HIS A 179 -0.41 -6.76 -4.06
N PHE A 180 0.88 -6.84 -3.70
CA PHE A 180 1.36 -6.67 -2.32
C PHE A 180 1.99 -5.30 -2.04
N ALA A 181 2.08 -4.40 -3.03
CA ALA A 181 2.81 -3.14 -2.90
C ALA A 181 2.30 -2.25 -1.74
N GLU A 182 0.99 -2.18 -1.54
CA GLU A 182 0.34 -1.28 -0.57
C GLU A 182 0.72 -1.56 0.89
N GLY A 183 1.16 -2.78 1.23
CA GLY A 183 1.61 -3.08 2.60
C GLY A 183 3.08 -2.73 2.90
N PHE A 184 3.83 -2.29 1.89
CA PHE A 184 5.23 -1.92 2.05
C PHE A 184 5.43 -0.41 2.10
N ASN A 185 6.29 0.03 3.02
CA ASN A 185 6.78 1.41 3.07
C ASN A 185 8.32 1.38 3.25
N PRO A 186 9.12 1.82 2.25
CA PRO A 186 8.73 2.42 0.96
C PRO A 186 7.84 1.54 0.09
N LEU A 187 6.98 2.17 -0.71
CA LEU A 187 6.38 1.51 -1.87
C LEU A 187 7.49 1.03 -2.83
N PRO A 188 7.27 -0.09 -3.55
CA PRO A 188 8.15 -0.52 -4.62
C PRO A 188 8.38 0.56 -5.69
N ALA A 189 9.53 0.50 -6.35
CA ALA A 189 9.87 1.49 -7.38
C ALA A 189 8.93 1.38 -8.60
N ASN A 190 8.44 2.53 -9.05
CA ASN A 190 7.70 2.68 -10.30
C ASN A 190 8.68 2.89 -11.45
N PHE A 191 8.89 1.86 -12.28
CA PHE A 191 9.86 1.92 -13.37
C PHE A 191 9.34 2.64 -14.63
N GLN A 192 8.05 2.96 -14.70
CA GLN A 192 7.48 3.76 -15.81
C GLN A 192 7.84 5.25 -15.69
N ASP A 193 8.15 5.73 -14.48
CA ASP A 193 8.49 7.14 -14.27
C ASP A 193 9.87 7.47 -14.85
N VAL A 194 9.93 8.51 -15.69
CA VAL A 194 11.16 9.01 -16.32
C VAL A 194 12.23 9.48 -15.32
N GLY A 195 11.85 9.76 -14.07
CA GLY A 195 12.73 10.07 -12.95
C GLY A 195 13.35 8.84 -12.27
N THR A 196 13.04 7.63 -12.73
CA THR A 196 13.53 6.37 -12.14
C THR A 196 14.61 5.72 -13.02
N ILE A 197 14.33 4.58 -13.66
CA ILE A 197 15.35 3.78 -14.34
C ILE A 197 15.99 4.52 -15.53
N ALA A 198 15.25 5.41 -16.20
CA ALA A 198 15.78 6.19 -17.32
C ALA A 198 16.94 7.13 -16.90
N GLN A 199 17.05 7.48 -15.62
CA GLN A 199 18.16 8.31 -15.10
C GLN A 199 19.36 7.48 -14.64
N LEU A 200 19.25 6.16 -14.64
CA LEU A 200 20.20 5.24 -14.02
C LEU A 200 21.01 4.48 -15.09
N GLN A 201 22.21 4.07 -14.71
CA GLN A 201 23.00 3.14 -15.51
C GLN A 201 22.59 1.70 -15.16
N GLU A 202 22.76 0.75 -16.08
CA GLU A 202 22.44 -0.66 -15.83
C GLU A 202 23.21 -1.25 -14.64
N ALA A 203 24.47 -0.82 -14.43
CA ALA A 203 25.28 -1.19 -13.25
C ALA A 203 24.63 -0.80 -11.91
N PHE A 204 23.86 0.29 -11.87
CA PHE A 204 23.12 0.68 -10.68
C PHE A 204 22.02 -0.32 -10.37
N LEU A 205 21.25 -0.73 -11.39
CA LEU A 205 20.19 -1.74 -11.21
C LEU A 205 20.81 -3.09 -10.82
N PHE A 206 21.94 -3.48 -11.42
CA PHE A 206 22.68 -4.69 -11.02
C PHE A 206 23.01 -4.67 -9.53
N TRP A 207 23.53 -3.56 -9.01
CA TRP A 207 23.77 -3.40 -7.58
C TRP A 207 22.49 -3.49 -6.75
N ARG A 208 21.43 -2.77 -7.13
CA ARG A 208 20.18 -2.75 -6.33
C ARG A 208 19.45 -4.09 -6.33
N ILE A 209 19.46 -4.81 -7.45
CA ILE A 209 18.84 -6.14 -7.56
C ILE A 209 19.66 -7.15 -6.75
N THR A 210 20.97 -7.22 -6.97
CA THR A 210 21.80 -8.21 -6.26
C THR A 210 21.77 -8.02 -4.74
N THR A 211 21.90 -6.78 -4.25
CA THR A 211 22.03 -6.50 -2.81
C THR A 211 20.73 -6.25 -2.05
N GLY A 212 19.64 -5.89 -2.75
CA GLY A 212 18.35 -5.64 -2.13
C GLY A 212 18.31 -4.44 -1.18
N GLY A 213 17.44 -4.52 -0.18
CA GLY A 213 17.28 -3.51 0.88
C GLY A 213 18.48 -3.35 1.84
N PRO A 214 19.16 -4.43 2.27
CA PRO A 214 20.31 -4.35 3.18
C PRO A 214 21.54 -3.62 2.60
N GLY A 215 22.41 -3.11 3.49
CA GLY A 215 23.76 -2.66 3.12
C GLY A 215 23.87 -1.30 2.41
N LEU A 216 22.81 -0.49 2.43
CA LEU A 216 22.81 0.84 1.82
C LEU A 216 23.66 1.88 2.57
N PRO A 217 24.20 2.91 1.87
CA PRO A 217 24.87 4.04 2.51
C PRO A 217 23.96 4.78 3.50
N LYS A 218 24.56 5.48 4.48
CA LYS A 218 23.83 6.18 5.54
C LYS A 218 22.87 7.24 4.99
N GLU A 219 23.21 7.85 3.86
CA GLU A 219 22.42 8.85 3.16
C GLU A 219 21.10 8.30 2.61
N GLY A 220 21.00 6.98 2.43
CA GLY A 220 19.75 6.29 2.07
C GLY A 220 18.85 5.98 3.27
N THR A 221 19.30 6.17 4.51
CA THR A 221 18.53 5.79 5.71
C THR A 221 17.40 6.77 6.02
N PRO A 222 16.25 6.30 6.57
CA PRO A 222 15.90 4.90 6.82
C PRO A 222 15.47 4.19 5.52
N TRP A 223 16.25 3.21 5.05
CA TRP A 223 15.88 2.39 3.90
C TRP A 223 15.35 1.04 4.36
N ASN A 224 14.08 1.01 4.76
CA ASN A 224 13.40 -0.21 5.18
C ASN A 224 12.73 -0.92 3.99
N SER A 225 13.40 -0.95 2.84
CA SER A 225 12.85 -1.59 1.65
C SER A 225 12.69 -3.09 1.86
N ALA A 226 11.59 -3.60 1.32
CA ALA A 226 11.31 -5.03 1.26
C ALA A 226 12.09 -5.77 0.17
N MET A 227 12.93 -5.08 -0.62
CA MET A 227 13.60 -5.69 -1.76
C MET A 227 14.54 -6.83 -1.31
N PRO A 228 14.34 -8.06 -1.80
CA PRO A 228 15.18 -9.20 -1.45
C PRO A 228 16.63 -9.04 -1.89
N VAL A 229 17.54 -9.80 -1.26
CA VAL A 229 18.93 -9.95 -1.69
C VAL A 229 18.99 -11.00 -2.80
N TRP A 230 18.77 -10.58 -4.05
CA TRP A 230 18.53 -11.54 -5.14
C TRP A 230 19.75 -12.37 -5.52
N HIS A 231 20.99 -11.95 -5.23
CA HIS A 231 22.16 -12.78 -5.57
C HIS A 231 22.21 -14.10 -4.77
N GLU A 232 21.38 -14.27 -3.75
CA GLU A 232 21.23 -15.54 -3.01
C GLU A 232 20.27 -16.51 -3.72
N MET A 233 19.45 -16.02 -4.66
CA MET A 233 18.37 -16.78 -5.30
C MET A 233 18.45 -16.78 -6.83
N LEU A 234 19.12 -15.79 -7.44
CA LEU A 234 19.28 -15.62 -8.88
C LEU A 234 20.76 -15.61 -9.25
N SER A 235 21.09 -16.24 -10.37
CA SER A 235 22.37 -16.16 -11.03
C SER A 235 22.67 -14.76 -11.57
N GLU A 236 23.94 -14.49 -11.89
CA GLU A 236 24.34 -13.22 -12.49
C GLU A 236 23.64 -12.98 -13.84
N GLU A 237 23.51 -14.04 -14.65
CA GLU A 237 22.88 -13.98 -15.97
C GLU A 237 21.41 -13.59 -15.88
N GLU A 238 20.66 -14.23 -14.98
CA GLU A 238 19.25 -13.92 -14.72
C GLU A 238 19.07 -12.45 -14.29
N VAL A 239 19.98 -11.90 -13.48
CA VAL A 239 19.94 -10.48 -13.10
C VAL A 239 20.11 -9.57 -14.32
N TRP A 240 21.04 -9.87 -15.23
CA TRP A 240 21.23 -9.08 -16.45
C TRP A 240 20.06 -9.21 -17.43
N GLN A 241 19.48 -10.41 -17.55
CA GLN A 241 18.27 -10.64 -18.34
C GLN A 241 17.10 -9.82 -17.80
N VAL A 242 16.87 -9.82 -16.48
CA VAL A 242 15.82 -8.98 -15.85
C VAL A 242 16.07 -7.50 -16.11
N ILE A 243 17.30 -7.00 -15.96
CA ILE A 243 17.61 -5.59 -16.24
C ILE A 243 17.28 -5.24 -17.69
N THR A 244 17.64 -6.13 -18.62
CA THR A 244 17.36 -5.96 -20.05
C THR A 244 15.86 -5.92 -20.32
N PHE A 245 15.10 -6.84 -19.73
CA PHE A 245 13.64 -6.86 -19.76
C PHE A 245 13.02 -5.58 -19.18
N LEU A 246 13.48 -5.10 -18.01
CA LEU A 246 12.92 -3.91 -17.38
C LEU A 246 12.97 -2.69 -18.31
N TYR A 247 14.14 -2.40 -18.90
CA TYR A 247 14.28 -1.27 -19.84
C TYR A 247 13.45 -1.46 -21.11
N ASP A 248 13.47 -2.67 -21.65
CA ASP A 248 12.70 -3.03 -22.85
C ASP A 248 11.19 -2.85 -22.63
N TYR A 249 10.65 -3.41 -21.55
CA TYR A 249 9.21 -3.45 -21.29
C TYR A 249 8.63 -2.05 -21.06
N VAL A 250 9.31 -1.20 -20.28
CA VAL A 250 8.88 0.20 -20.09
C VAL A 250 9.28 1.13 -21.24
N GLY A 251 10.03 0.63 -22.23
CA GLY A 251 10.45 1.39 -23.40
C GLY A 251 11.40 2.54 -23.07
N GLN A 252 12.30 2.36 -22.10
CA GLN A 252 13.29 3.34 -21.67
C GLN A 252 14.70 2.93 -22.09
N VAL A 253 15.58 3.92 -22.26
CA VAL A 253 17.00 3.68 -22.56
C VAL A 253 17.81 3.98 -21.29
N PRO A 254 18.74 3.10 -20.87
CA PRO A 254 19.59 3.38 -19.73
C PRO A 254 20.48 4.60 -19.99
N ARG A 255 20.94 5.23 -18.92
CA ARG A 255 21.93 6.30 -19.02
C ARG A 255 23.24 5.75 -19.58
N ILE A 256 23.60 6.18 -20.78
CA ILE A 256 24.82 5.78 -21.50
C ILE A 256 25.66 7.02 -21.80
N TRP A 257 26.95 6.97 -21.47
CA TRP A 257 27.87 8.10 -21.67
C TRP A 257 28.45 8.18 -23.08
N ASP A 258 28.65 7.04 -23.75
CA ASP A 258 29.10 7.02 -25.14
C ASP A 258 27.95 7.44 -26.08
N PRO A 259 28.09 8.56 -26.83
CA PRO A 259 27.04 9.05 -27.71
C PRO A 259 26.69 8.09 -28.86
N LYS A 260 27.64 7.30 -29.36
CA LYS A 260 27.40 6.34 -30.44
C LYS A 260 26.55 5.18 -29.94
N VAL A 261 26.91 4.63 -28.78
CA VAL A 261 26.16 3.55 -28.13
C VAL A 261 24.76 4.03 -27.77
N SER A 262 24.65 5.21 -27.16
CA SER A 262 23.35 5.81 -26.82
C SER A 262 22.44 5.97 -28.05
N LYS A 263 22.99 6.44 -29.18
CA LYS A 263 22.25 6.56 -30.43
C LYS A 263 21.78 5.21 -30.98
N ALA A 264 22.65 4.19 -30.96
CA ALA A 264 22.32 2.83 -31.43
C ALA A 264 21.18 2.22 -30.60
N VAL A 265 21.29 2.28 -29.26
CA VAL A 265 20.28 1.75 -28.34
C VAL A 265 18.95 2.48 -28.47
N THR A 266 18.99 3.81 -28.65
CA THR A 266 17.77 4.61 -28.90
C THR A 266 17.09 4.22 -30.21
N GLY A 267 17.87 3.89 -31.26
CA GLY A 267 17.37 3.35 -32.52
C GLY A 267 16.61 2.05 -32.31
N MET A 268 17.25 1.04 -31.70
CA MET A 268 16.63 -0.26 -31.39
C MET A 268 15.32 -0.10 -30.61
N LYS A 269 15.33 0.74 -29.55
CA LYS A 269 14.12 1.02 -28.75
C LYS A 269 12.99 1.61 -29.60
N ASN A 270 13.28 2.51 -30.54
CA ASN A 270 12.25 3.09 -31.40
C ASN A 270 11.68 2.07 -32.39
N ASP A 271 12.52 1.19 -32.93
CA ASP A 271 12.09 0.12 -33.84
C ASP A 271 11.17 -0.87 -33.11
N ILE A 272 11.54 -1.31 -31.90
CA ILE A 272 10.73 -2.19 -31.04
C ILE A 272 9.38 -1.53 -30.72
N GLN A 273 9.38 -0.25 -30.34
CA GLN A 273 8.12 0.46 -30.05
C GLN A 273 7.21 0.60 -31.28
N SER A 274 7.79 0.81 -32.46
CA SER A 274 7.06 0.87 -33.73
C SER A 274 6.43 -0.48 -34.08
N GLN A 275 7.13 -1.59 -33.81
CA GLN A 275 6.59 -2.94 -33.96
C GLN A 275 5.45 -3.20 -32.97
N ARG A 276 5.64 -2.88 -31.68
CA ARG A 276 4.62 -3.05 -30.63
C ARG A 276 3.33 -2.27 -30.90
N ALA A 277 3.44 -1.08 -31.47
CA ALA A 277 2.27 -0.27 -31.84
C ALA A 277 1.38 -0.94 -32.91
N LYS A 278 1.95 -1.87 -33.70
CA LYS A 278 1.26 -2.55 -34.80
C LYS A 278 0.84 -3.97 -34.46
N MET A 279 1.13 -4.45 -33.25
CA MET A 279 0.76 -5.79 -32.83
C MET A 279 -0.75 -6.05 -33.02
N THR A 280 -1.04 -7.22 -33.55
CA THR A 280 -2.37 -7.84 -33.60
C THR A 280 -2.85 -8.19 -32.19
N GLY A 281 -4.13 -8.54 -32.05
CA GLY A 281 -4.66 -9.01 -30.76
C GLY A 281 -3.90 -10.21 -30.21
N ALA A 282 -3.60 -11.20 -31.06
CA ALA A 282 -2.90 -12.41 -30.66
C ALA A 282 -1.46 -12.11 -30.18
N GLU A 283 -0.73 -11.25 -30.87
CA GLU A 283 0.61 -10.82 -30.45
C GLU A 283 0.58 -10.05 -29.12
N ILE A 284 -0.42 -9.19 -28.90
CA ILE A 284 -0.59 -8.49 -27.62
C ILE A 284 -0.88 -9.49 -26.51
N TYR A 285 -1.77 -10.46 -26.77
CA TYR A 285 -2.12 -11.50 -25.81
C TYR A 285 -0.90 -12.31 -25.39
N GLN A 286 -0.12 -12.81 -26.36
CA GLN A 286 1.08 -13.58 -26.06
C GLN A 286 2.14 -12.75 -25.32
N PHE A 287 2.30 -11.47 -25.69
CA PHE A 287 3.28 -10.60 -25.05
C PHE A 287 2.91 -10.17 -23.63
N ARG A 288 1.62 -10.06 -23.29
CA ARG A 288 1.16 -9.41 -22.03
C ARG A 288 0.28 -10.27 -21.14
N CYS A 289 -0.48 -11.20 -21.72
CA CYS A 289 -1.54 -11.91 -21.01
C CYS A 289 -1.15 -13.36 -20.71
N ALA A 290 -0.45 -14.03 -21.64
CA ALA A 290 -0.15 -15.46 -21.58
C ALA A 290 0.70 -15.86 -20.36
N VAL A 291 1.53 -14.97 -19.81
CA VAL A 291 2.33 -15.26 -18.60
C VAL A 291 1.46 -15.65 -17.40
N CYS A 292 0.24 -15.11 -17.32
CA CYS A 292 -0.74 -15.48 -16.31
C CYS A 292 -1.81 -16.41 -16.89
N HIS A 293 -2.35 -16.08 -18.07
CA HIS A 293 -3.52 -16.77 -18.63
C HIS A 293 -3.20 -18.01 -19.49
N GLY A 294 -1.92 -18.34 -19.70
CA GLY A 294 -1.50 -19.44 -20.57
C GLY A 294 -1.52 -19.05 -22.04
N GLU A 295 -0.74 -19.76 -22.86
CA GLU A 295 -0.66 -19.53 -24.32
C GLU A 295 -2.00 -19.81 -25.01
N GLU A 296 -2.77 -20.77 -24.47
CA GLU A 296 -4.08 -21.20 -24.97
C GLU A 296 -5.26 -20.66 -24.14
N GLY A 297 -5.01 -19.73 -23.21
CA GLY A 297 -6.08 -19.12 -22.41
C GLY A 297 -6.62 -19.98 -21.28
N ALA A 298 -5.98 -21.11 -20.95
CA ALA A 298 -6.43 -22.05 -19.91
C ALA A 298 -6.16 -21.61 -18.46
N GLY A 299 -5.59 -20.41 -18.25
CA GLY A 299 -5.31 -19.91 -16.90
C GLY A 299 -4.13 -20.61 -16.20
N ASP A 300 -3.24 -21.21 -16.99
CA ASP A 300 -2.12 -22.08 -16.57
C ASP A 300 -0.75 -21.49 -16.96
N GLY A 301 -0.68 -20.16 -17.16
CA GLY A 301 0.58 -19.48 -17.42
C GLY A 301 1.59 -19.66 -16.29
N SER A 302 2.87 -19.41 -16.56
CA SER A 302 3.96 -19.65 -15.60
C SER A 302 3.84 -18.88 -14.27
N ALA A 303 3.02 -17.82 -14.21
CA ALA A 303 2.69 -17.11 -12.98
C ALA A 303 1.45 -17.65 -12.24
N ALA A 304 0.61 -18.48 -12.87
CA ALA A 304 -0.73 -18.85 -12.38
C ALA A 304 -0.72 -19.51 -11.00
N ASP A 305 0.22 -20.42 -10.74
CA ASP A 305 0.32 -21.15 -9.47
C ASP A 305 0.69 -20.26 -8.28
N PHE A 306 1.22 -19.07 -8.53
CA PHE A 306 1.62 -18.12 -7.48
C PHE A 306 0.56 -17.05 -7.22
N LEU A 307 -0.62 -17.18 -7.82
CA LEU A 307 -1.66 -16.16 -7.80
C LEU A 307 -2.92 -16.65 -7.09
N TYR A 308 -3.38 -15.83 -6.15
CA TYR A 308 -4.71 -15.99 -5.56
C TYR A 308 -5.53 -14.70 -5.72
N PRO A 309 -6.70 -14.75 -6.39
CA PRO A 309 -7.25 -15.90 -7.10
C PRO A 309 -6.41 -16.28 -8.34
N ARG A 310 -6.55 -17.53 -8.80
CA ARG A 310 -5.96 -17.97 -10.07
C ARG A 310 -6.47 -17.11 -11.25
N PRO A 311 -5.65 -16.97 -12.32
CA PRO A 311 -6.09 -16.37 -13.58
C PRO A 311 -7.35 -17.04 -14.13
N ARG A 312 -8.11 -16.29 -14.93
CA ARG A 312 -9.32 -16.81 -15.57
C ARG A 312 -8.92 -17.75 -16.71
N ASP A 313 -9.48 -18.96 -16.69
CA ASP A 313 -9.56 -19.84 -17.84
C ASP A 313 -10.67 -19.34 -18.80
N PHE A 314 -10.29 -19.08 -20.04
CA PHE A 314 -11.17 -18.59 -21.11
C PHE A 314 -11.77 -19.70 -21.96
N THR A 315 -11.30 -20.94 -21.85
CA THR A 315 -11.66 -22.07 -22.72
C THR A 315 -13.11 -22.53 -22.61
N LEU A 316 -13.79 -22.22 -21.50
CA LEU A 316 -15.20 -22.55 -21.30
C LEU A 316 -16.15 -21.36 -21.48
N GLY A 317 -15.66 -20.21 -21.97
CA GLY A 317 -16.49 -19.00 -22.15
C GLY A 317 -17.09 -18.41 -20.86
N MET A 318 -16.70 -18.91 -19.68
CA MET A 318 -17.31 -18.56 -18.39
C MET A 318 -16.61 -17.41 -17.68
N PHE A 319 -17.20 -16.21 -17.73
CA PHE A 319 -16.66 -15.02 -17.07
C PHE A 319 -17.43 -14.64 -15.80
N LYS A 320 -16.67 -14.38 -14.73
CA LYS A 320 -17.20 -14.00 -13.41
C LYS A 320 -17.93 -12.65 -13.37
N TYR A 321 -17.55 -11.72 -14.25
CA TYR A 321 -17.95 -10.31 -14.18
C TYR A 321 -18.74 -9.86 -15.39
N LYS A 322 -19.90 -10.51 -15.63
CA LYS A 322 -20.79 -10.17 -16.74
C LYS A 322 -22.03 -9.41 -16.29
N THR A 323 -22.50 -8.49 -17.11
CA THR A 323 -23.76 -7.75 -16.92
C THR A 323 -24.87 -8.25 -17.84
N SER A 324 -24.59 -9.22 -18.72
CA SER A 324 -25.62 -9.88 -19.53
C SER A 324 -26.57 -10.72 -18.66
N PRO A 325 -27.86 -10.85 -19.05
CA PRO A 325 -28.83 -11.65 -18.30
C PRO A 325 -28.50 -13.13 -18.21
N GLY A 326 -28.89 -13.76 -17.10
CA GLY A 326 -28.94 -15.22 -16.92
C GLY A 326 -27.71 -15.97 -17.46
N GLU A 327 -27.95 -16.97 -18.30
CA GLU A 327 -26.93 -17.83 -18.93
C GLU A 327 -26.30 -17.21 -20.19
N LEU A 328 -26.73 -16.03 -20.64
CA LEU A 328 -26.18 -15.43 -21.86
C LEU A 328 -24.66 -15.20 -21.74
N PRO A 329 -23.88 -15.27 -22.83
CA PRO A 329 -22.45 -15.00 -22.78
C PRO A 329 -22.13 -13.60 -22.24
N ILE A 330 -20.88 -13.38 -21.79
CA ILE A 330 -20.41 -12.04 -21.41
C ILE A 330 -20.48 -11.07 -22.60
N ARG A 331 -20.73 -9.79 -22.31
CA ARG A 331 -20.73 -8.72 -23.31
C ARG A 331 -19.31 -8.24 -23.62
N ASP A 332 -19.12 -7.76 -24.84
CA ASP A 332 -17.84 -7.16 -25.27
C ASP A 332 -17.47 -5.96 -24.40
N GLU A 333 -18.45 -5.16 -23.97
CA GLU A 333 -18.20 -4.03 -23.08
C GLU A 333 -17.70 -4.46 -21.69
N ASP A 334 -18.16 -5.60 -21.18
CA ASP A 334 -17.72 -6.12 -19.88
C ASP A 334 -16.27 -6.62 -19.95
N LEU A 335 -15.92 -7.32 -21.03
CA LEU A 335 -14.53 -7.73 -21.33
C LEU A 335 -13.63 -6.51 -21.48
N PHE A 336 -14.05 -5.55 -22.31
CA PHE A 336 -13.33 -4.30 -22.53
C PHE A 336 -13.06 -3.56 -21.22
N ASN A 337 -14.09 -3.36 -20.39
CA ASN A 337 -13.97 -2.65 -19.12
C ASN A 337 -13.10 -3.42 -18.12
N THR A 338 -13.19 -4.76 -18.09
CA THR A 338 -12.35 -5.61 -17.24
C THR A 338 -10.87 -5.47 -17.61
N ILE A 339 -10.52 -5.49 -18.90
CA ILE A 339 -9.14 -5.31 -19.36
C ILE A 339 -8.68 -3.86 -19.10
N LYS A 340 -9.51 -2.88 -19.46
CA LYS A 340 -9.17 -1.46 -19.36
C LYS A 340 -8.94 -0.99 -17.92
N HIS A 341 -9.75 -1.48 -16.98
CA HIS A 341 -9.74 -1.03 -15.58
C HIS A 341 -9.13 -2.02 -14.61
N GLY A 342 -8.88 -3.26 -15.04
CA GLY A 342 -8.35 -4.31 -14.20
C GLY A 342 -9.32 -4.74 -13.11
N LEU A 343 -8.83 -5.55 -12.19
CA LEU A 343 -9.59 -6.09 -11.07
C LEU A 343 -8.87 -5.80 -9.76
N GLN A 344 -9.32 -4.77 -9.04
CA GLN A 344 -8.73 -4.36 -7.77
C GLN A 344 -8.62 -5.54 -6.76
N GLY A 345 -7.47 -5.64 -6.09
CA GLY A 345 -7.20 -6.74 -5.15
C GLY A 345 -6.93 -8.08 -5.83
N THR A 346 -6.48 -8.07 -7.10
CA THR A 346 -5.97 -9.23 -7.83
C THR A 346 -4.74 -8.83 -8.63
N SER A 347 -4.10 -9.79 -9.30
CA SER A 347 -2.97 -9.52 -10.21
C SER A 347 -3.38 -9.07 -11.61
N MET A 348 -4.66 -8.84 -11.91
CA MET A 348 -5.10 -8.31 -13.20
C MET A 348 -5.10 -6.77 -13.20
N PRO A 349 -4.09 -6.10 -13.80
CA PRO A 349 -3.93 -4.66 -13.71
C PRO A 349 -4.86 -3.90 -14.67
N ALA A 350 -4.88 -2.57 -14.53
CA ALA A 350 -5.60 -1.69 -15.44
C ALA A 350 -4.78 -1.38 -16.70
N TRP A 351 -5.02 -2.09 -17.80
CA TRP A 351 -4.20 -1.98 -19.02
C TRP A 351 -4.29 -0.65 -19.76
N LYS A 352 -5.25 0.23 -19.42
CA LYS A 352 -5.40 1.57 -20.02
C LYS A 352 -4.17 2.48 -19.89
N THR A 353 -3.23 2.13 -19.02
CA THR A 353 -1.97 2.87 -18.83
C THR A 353 -0.95 2.59 -19.94
N LEU A 354 -1.00 1.39 -20.54
CA LEU A 354 -0.06 0.93 -21.56
C LEU A 354 -0.72 0.67 -22.92
N LEU A 355 -1.97 0.24 -22.95
CA LEU A 355 -2.70 -0.12 -24.16
C LEU A 355 -3.73 0.96 -24.53
N THR A 356 -3.85 1.22 -25.82
CA THR A 356 -4.92 2.05 -26.37
C THR A 356 -6.26 1.30 -26.38
N ASP A 357 -7.37 2.04 -26.44
CA ASP A 357 -8.70 1.43 -26.57
C ASP A 357 -8.82 0.53 -27.82
N GLU A 358 -8.14 0.88 -28.92
CA GLU A 358 -8.10 0.05 -30.12
C GLU A 358 -7.38 -1.28 -29.86
N GLN A 359 -6.21 -1.25 -29.20
CA GLN A 359 -5.47 -2.46 -28.83
C GLN A 359 -6.26 -3.35 -27.86
N ILE A 360 -6.98 -2.76 -26.90
CA ILE A 360 -7.85 -3.52 -25.99
C ILE A 360 -9.00 -4.17 -26.78
N ASN A 361 -9.61 -3.48 -27.73
CA ASN A 361 -10.65 -4.07 -28.58
C ASN A 361 -10.13 -5.23 -29.44
N ARG A 362 -8.86 -5.19 -29.88
CA ARG A 362 -8.24 -6.31 -30.61
C ARG A 362 -8.07 -7.57 -29.75
N LEU A 363 -8.03 -7.46 -28.42
CA LEU A 363 -7.93 -8.61 -27.51
C LEU A 363 -9.26 -9.34 -27.32
N ILE A 364 -10.39 -8.65 -27.46
CA ILE A 364 -11.73 -9.23 -27.22
C ILE A 364 -11.99 -10.49 -28.07
N PRO A 365 -11.83 -10.46 -29.41
CA PRO A 365 -12.04 -11.68 -30.20
C PRO A 365 -11.04 -12.78 -29.86
N VAL A 366 -9.79 -12.46 -29.50
CA VAL A 366 -8.79 -13.46 -29.08
C VAL A 366 -9.27 -14.23 -27.86
N LEU A 367 -9.79 -13.52 -26.85
CA LEU A 367 -10.33 -14.16 -25.65
C LEU A 367 -11.54 -15.06 -25.94
N LYS A 368 -12.35 -14.69 -26.94
CA LYS A 368 -13.49 -15.50 -27.37
C LYS A 368 -13.07 -16.72 -28.18
N TYR A 369 -12.01 -16.63 -28.97
CA TYR A 369 -11.53 -17.76 -29.77
C TYR A 369 -10.88 -18.87 -28.95
N PHE A 370 -10.51 -18.64 -27.69
CA PHE A 370 -10.07 -19.73 -26.81
C PHE A 370 -11.19 -20.70 -26.44
N ASP A 371 -12.45 -20.32 -26.64
CA ASP A 371 -13.59 -21.17 -26.35
C ASP A 371 -13.57 -22.49 -27.10
N ILE A 372 -13.71 -23.58 -26.37
CA ILE A 372 -13.99 -24.90 -26.94
C ILE A 372 -15.46 -25.31 -26.72
N SER A 373 -16.26 -24.46 -26.05
CA SER A 373 -17.67 -24.75 -25.75
C SER A 373 -18.65 -24.17 -26.76
N ALA A 374 -18.16 -23.53 -27.83
CA ALA A 374 -18.97 -22.89 -28.87
C ALA A 374 -19.97 -21.83 -28.36
N THR A 375 -19.72 -21.23 -27.19
CA THR A 375 -20.55 -20.21 -26.52
C THR A 375 -20.84 -19.00 -27.41
N TRP A 376 -19.93 -18.67 -28.33
CA TRP A 376 -20.06 -17.52 -29.23
C TRP A 376 -20.31 -17.87 -30.70
N ALA A 377 -20.49 -19.15 -31.03
CA ALA A 377 -20.82 -19.56 -32.38
C ALA A 377 -22.29 -19.18 -32.70
N PRO A 378 -22.59 -18.67 -33.92
CA PRO A 378 -23.96 -18.52 -34.39
C PRO A 378 -24.70 -19.87 -34.39
N GLU A 379 -26.03 -19.85 -34.22
CA GLU A 379 -26.85 -21.08 -34.24
C GLU A 379 -26.74 -21.83 -35.58
N GLU A 380 -26.40 -21.13 -36.65
CA GLU A 380 -26.26 -21.65 -38.01
C GLU A 380 -24.85 -22.15 -38.35
N ALA A 381 -23.91 -22.15 -37.39
CA ALA A 381 -22.54 -22.62 -37.59
C ALA A 381 -22.49 -24.11 -37.96
N ASP A 382 -21.66 -24.46 -38.95
CA ASP A 382 -21.45 -25.85 -39.37
C ASP A 382 -20.36 -26.51 -38.50
N GLU A 383 -20.73 -27.54 -37.72
CA GLU A 383 -19.83 -28.25 -36.81
C GLU A 383 -18.60 -28.87 -37.52
N ASP A 384 -18.70 -29.24 -38.80
CA ASP A 384 -17.62 -29.89 -39.55
C ASP A 384 -16.71 -28.87 -40.29
N GLU A 385 -17.20 -27.67 -40.60
CA GLU A 385 -16.47 -26.66 -41.40
C GLU A 385 -16.05 -25.39 -40.64
N ASP A 386 -16.73 -25.08 -39.54
CA ASP A 386 -16.59 -23.80 -38.83
C ASP A 386 -15.86 -23.93 -37.48
N PHE A 387 -15.41 -25.13 -37.14
CA PHE A 387 -14.66 -25.43 -35.92
C PHE A 387 -13.33 -26.12 -36.23
N ASP A 388 -12.35 -25.96 -35.34
CA ASP A 388 -11.09 -26.72 -35.38
C ASP A 388 -11.21 -28.09 -34.67
N ASP A 389 -10.13 -28.89 -34.73
CA ASP A 389 -10.08 -30.22 -34.11
C ASP A 389 -10.26 -30.21 -32.58
N GLU A 390 -10.10 -29.04 -31.94
CA GLU A 390 -10.25 -28.84 -30.49
C GLU A 390 -11.64 -28.28 -30.13
N GLY A 391 -12.49 -28.02 -31.12
CA GLY A 391 -13.85 -27.50 -30.93
C GLY A 391 -13.93 -25.98 -30.86
N ARG A 392 -12.88 -25.25 -31.28
CA ARG A 392 -12.89 -23.78 -31.31
C ARG A 392 -13.53 -23.25 -32.57
N TYR A 393 -14.36 -22.23 -32.44
CA TYR A 393 -14.98 -21.57 -33.58
C TYR A 393 -13.95 -20.71 -34.34
N ILE A 394 -13.84 -20.88 -35.67
CA ILE A 394 -12.77 -20.27 -36.48
C ILE A 394 -13.22 -19.12 -37.41
N LYS A 395 -14.50 -18.71 -37.37
CA LYS A 395 -15.02 -17.60 -38.19
C LYS A 395 -15.14 -16.29 -37.42
N ASP A 396 -15.23 -15.19 -38.17
CA ASP A 396 -15.22 -13.81 -37.65
C ASP A 396 -16.59 -13.24 -37.23
N ASP A 397 -17.67 -14.01 -37.35
CA ASP A 397 -19.05 -13.62 -37.07
C ASP A 397 -19.56 -14.06 -35.68
N LEU A 398 -18.66 -14.07 -34.70
CA LEU A 398 -18.96 -14.31 -33.28
C LEU A 398 -20.19 -13.52 -32.80
N VAL A 399 -21.07 -14.21 -32.07
CA VAL A 399 -22.28 -13.62 -31.46
C VAL A 399 -21.91 -12.49 -30.48
N ARG A 400 -22.70 -11.41 -30.53
CA ARG A 400 -22.54 -10.23 -29.66
C ARG A 400 -23.78 -10.02 -28.82
N ILE A 401 -23.58 -10.01 -27.50
CA ILE A 401 -24.65 -9.79 -26.51
C ILE A 401 -24.73 -8.30 -26.19
N THR A 402 -25.95 -7.75 -26.21
CA THR A 402 -26.20 -6.31 -25.95
C THR A 402 -27.13 -6.06 -24.76
N GLU A 403 -27.83 -7.11 -24.33
CA GLU A 403 -28.78 -7.15 -23.25
C GLU A 403 -28.09 -6.94 -21.90
N ASN A 404 -28.77 -6.26 -20.99
CA ASN A 404 -28.31 -6.06 -19.61
C ASN A 404 -29.25 -6.77 -18.66
N GLU A 405 -28.72 -7.28 -17.55
CA GLU A 405 -29.52 -7.83 -16.46
C GLU A 405 -30.52 -6.75 -15.97
N PRO A 406 -31.83 -7.05 -16.00
CA PRO A 406 -32.90 -6.21 -15.49
C PRO A 406 -32.62 -5.70 -14.07
N ILE A 407 -32.78 -4.39 -13.85
CA ILE A 407 -32.63 -3.73 -12.53
C ILE A 407 -33.97 -3.16 -12.02
N GLU A 408 -35.08 -3.53 -12.64
CA GLU A 408 -36.42 -3.19 -12.21
C GLU A 408 -36.71 -3.77 -10.81
N GLY A 409 -37.59 -3.09 -10.07
CA GLY A 409 -37.90 -3.46 -8.69
C GLY A 409 -36.84 -3.00 -7.68
N HIS A 410 -35.92 -2.12 -8.05
CA HIS A 410 -34.93 -1.54 -7.15
C HIS A 410 -35.57 -1.01 -5.85
N ILE A 411 -35.09 -1.54 -4.72
CA ILE A 411 -35.51 -1.13 -3.38
C ILE A 411 -34.47 -0.16 -2.81
N PRO A 412 -34.84 1.09 -2.48
CA PRO A 412 -33.92 2.07 -1.91
C PRO A 412 -33.24 1.59 -0.62
N TYR A 413 -31.98 1.96 -0.46
CA TYR A 413 -31.19 1.69 0.75
C TYR A 413 -31.86 2.33 1.99
N SER A 414 -32.24 1.50 2.96
CA SER A 414 -32.96 1.90 4.17
C SER A 414 -32.75 0.88 5.28
N GLU A 415 -32.93 1.30 6.55
CA GLU A 415 -32.83 0.40 7.71
C GLU A 415 -33.79 -0.79 7.62
N ASP A 416 -35.03 -0.57 7.16
CA ASP A 416 -36.02 -1.62 6.96
C ASP A 416 -35.56 -2.64 5.91
N SER A 417 -35.04 -2.18 4.76
CA SER A 417 -34.50 -3.07 3.74
C SER A 417 -33.27 -3.84 4.22
N ILE A 418 -32.42 -3.25 5.05
CA ILE A 418 -31.25 -3.93 5.63
C ILE A 418 -31.71 -5.05 6.59
N ALA A 419 -32.73 -4.78 7.41
CA ALA A 419 -33.28 -5.76 8.35
C ALA A 419 -33.92 -6.95 7.61
N GLN A 420 -34.72 -6.69 6.57
CA GLN A 420 -35.28 -7.74 5.71
C GLN A 420 -34.18 -8.51 4.98
N GLY A 421 -33.17 -7.80 4.48
CA GLY A 421 -32.05 -8.38 3.76
C GLY A 421 -31.22 -9.32 4.61
N LYS A 422 -31.00 -8.98 5.88
CA LYS A 422 -30.34 -9.86 6.85
C LYS A 422 -31.10 -11.19 7.00
N ILE A 423 -32.42 -11.14 7.18
CA ILE A 423 -33.26 -12.34 7.32
C ILE A 423 -33.21 -13.21 6.06
N ALA A 424 -33.27 -12.59 4.88
CA ALA A 424 -33.17 -13.31 3.61
C ALA A 424 -31.76 -13.92 3.39
N PHE A 425 -30.72 -13.18 3.76
CA PHE A 425 -29.32 -13.64 3.67
C PHE A 425 -29.05 -14.85 4.56
N GLU A 426 -29.55 -14.87 5.80
CA GLU A 426 -29.37 -16.02 6.71
C GLU A 426 -29.99 -17.31 6.16
N LYS A 427 -31.14 -17.20 5.47
CA LYS A 427 -31.83 -18.37 4.90
C LYS A 427 -31.06 -19.03 3.76
N THR A 428 -30.38 -18.24 2.92
CA THR A 428 -29.85 -18.72 1.64
C THR A 428 -28.31 -18.66 1.56
N CYS A 429 -27.68 -17.69 2.19
CA CYS A 429 -26.27 -17.35 1.96
C CYS A 429 -25.34 -17.77 3.12
N GLU A 430 -25.87 -17.96 4.33
CA GLU A 430 -25.09 -18.17 5.55
C GLU A 430 -24.15 -19.38 5.49
N GLN A 431 -24.57 -20.47 4.84
CA GLN A 431 -23.79 -21.71 4.76
C GLN A 431 -22.40 -21.55 4.11
N CYS A 432 -22.27 -20.58 3.20
CA CYS A 432 -21.02 -20.28 2.50
C CYS A 432 -20.38 -18.99 3.03
N HIS A 433 -21.17 -17.92 3.22
CA HIS A 433 -20.64 -16.61 3.59
C HIS A 433 -20.50 -16.40 5.11
N GLY A 434 -21.04 -17.29 5.92
CA GLY A 434 -21.14 -17.15 7.37
C GLY A 434 -22.18 -16.11 7.79
N HIS A 435 -22.61 -16.17 9.04
CA HIS A 435 -23.66 -15.29 9.60
C HIS A 435 -23.38 -13.80 9.39
N THR A 436 -22.11 -13.39 9.50
CA THR A 436 -21.69 -11.99 9.38
C THR A 436 -21.12 -11.62 8.00
N GLY A 437 -21.16 -12.54 7.03
CA GLY A 437 -20.62 -12.31 5.68
C GLY A 437 -19.10 -12.30 5.59
N ARG A 438 -18.35 -12.86 6.55
CA ARG A 438 -16.88 -12.89 6.53
C ARG A 438 -16.29 -13.98 5.63
N GLY A 439 -17.13 -14.85 5.10
CA GLY A 439 -16.72 -15.97 4.25
C GLY A 439 -16.21 -17.19 5.02
N ASN A 440 -16.55 -17.29 6.31
CA ASN A 440 -16.33 -18.50 7.10
C ASN A 440 -17.41 -19.52 6.75
N ILE A 441 -17.01 -20.64 6.17
CA ILE A 441 -17.92 -21.68 5.67
C ILE A 441 -18.44 -22.47 6.86
N THR A 442 -19.76 -22.50 7.07
CA THR A 442 -20.40 -23.23 8.19
C THR A 442 -20.99 -24.57 7.75
N SER A 443 -21.10 -24.81 6.44
CA SER A 443 -21.63 -26.06 5.89
C SER A 443 -20.71 -27.28 6.03
N GLY A 444 -19.43 -27.07 6.34
CA GLY A 444 -18.41 -28.11 6.30
C GLY A 444 -18.07 -28.61 4.89
N LYS A 445 -18.53 -27.93 3.84
CA LYS A 445 -18.22 -28.29 2.44
C LYS A 445 -16.98 -27.55 1.96
N ARG A 446 -16.02 -28.30 1.43
CA ARG A 446 -14.91 -27.73 0.64
C ARG A 446 -15.49 -27.13 -0.65
N LEU A 447 -15.30 -25.82 -0.85
CA LEU A 447 -15.73 -25.12 -2.06
C LEU A 447 -14.59 -25.09 -3.09
N ALA A 448 -14.90 -25.42 -4.33
CA ALA A 448 -13.98 -25.38 -5.46
C ALA A 448 -14.67 -24.74 -6.67
N ASP A 449 -13.91 -24.12 -7.57
CA ASP A 449 -14.46 -23.73 -8.87
C ASP A 449 -14.67 -24.95 -9.78
N ASP A 450 -15.22 -24.72 -10.98
CA ASP A 450 -15.56 -25.79 -11.92
C ASP A 450 -14.33 -26.56 -12.44
N TRP A 451 -13.12 -26.07 -12.15
CA TRP A 451 -11.84 -26.71 -12.43
C TRP A 451 -11.23 -27.38 -11.18
N GLU A 452 -12.02 -27.56 -10.12
CA GLU A 452 -11.65 -28.16 -8.83
C GLU A 452 -10.60 -27.36 -8.02
N TYR A 453 -10.26 -26.14 -8.45
CA TYR A 453 -9.38 -25.28 -7.67
C TYR A 453 -10.11 -24.69 -6.48
N ARG A 454 -9.42 -24.67 -5.33
CA ARG A 454 -9.96 -24.09 -4.10
C ARG A 454 -10.39 -22.64 -4.31
N ILE A 455 -11.61 -22.31 -3.89
CA ILE A 455 -12.08 -20.93 -3.85
C ILE A 455 -12.75 -20.61 -2.50
N TRP A 456 -12.39 -19.46 -1.94
CA TRP A 456 -12.98 -18.98 -0.69
C TRP A 456 -14.05 -17.94 -0.99
N PRO A 457 -15.20 -17.99 -0.31
CA PRO A 457 -16.16 -16.90 -0.33
C PRO A 457 -15.46 -15.61 0.10
N ARG A 458 -15.80 -14.54 -0.63
CA ARG A 458 -15.23 -13.23 -0.32
C ARG A 458 -15.73 -12.76 1.04
N ASP A 459 -14.84 -12.11 1.79
CA ASP A 459 -15.22 -11.33 2.96
C ASP A 459 -16.03 -10.11 2.50
N LEU A 460 -17.34 -10.20 2.67
CA LEU A 460 -18.32 -9.18 2.31
C LEU A 460 -18.26 -7.97 3.25
N MET A 461 -17.40 -7.95 4.28
CA MET A 461 -17.14 -6.73 5.05
C MET A 461 -16.06 -5.86 4.39
N LYS A 462 -15.25 -6.39 3.46
CA LYS A 462 -14.08 -5.71 2.88
C LYS A 462 -14.36 -5.15 1.47
N PRO A 463 -14.99 -3.96 1.32
CA PRO A 463 -15.40 -3.43 0.01
C PRO A 463 -14.27 -3.21 -1.00
N TRP A 464 -13.05 -2.93 -0.52
CA TRP A 464 -11.86 -2.81 -1.38
C TRP A 464 -11.48 -4.11 -2.10
N THR A 465 -12.08 -5.24 -1.69
CA THR A 465 -11.91 -6.52 -2.38
C THR A 465 -13.01 -6.79 -3.40
N TRP A 466 -14.14 -6.09 -3.43
CA TRP A 466 -15.32 -6.47 -4.24
C TRP A 466 -15.14 -6.30 -5.78
N ARG A 467 -13.95 -5.87 -6.23
CA ARG A 467 -13.56 -5.72 -7.64
C ARG A 467 -14.56 -4.81 -8.37
N VAL A 468 -15.06 -5.22 -9.54
CA VAL A 468 -16.01 -4.44 -10.36
C VAL A 468 -17.35 -4.15 -9.66
N SER A 469 -17.66 -4.86 -8.57
CA SER A 469 -18.92 -4.64 -7.87
C SER A 469 -18.90 -3.37 -7.03
N ASN A 470 -17.72 -2.95 -6.55
CA ASN A 470 -17.57 -1.72 -5.77
C ASN A 470 -17.29 -0.53 -6.68
N VAL A 471 -18.10 0.53 -6.55
CA VAL A 471 -17.86 1.82 -7.21
C VAL A 471 -17.25 2.78 -6.19
N SER A 472 -16.10 3.35 -6.52
CA SER A 472 -15.45 4.35 -5.68
C SER A 472 -16.31 5.60 -5.54
N GLY A 473 -16.52 6.02 -4.29
CA GLY A 473 -17.32 7.20 -3.95
C GLY A 473 -18.05 7.00 -2.63
N SER A 474 -18.54 8.11 -2.09
CA SER A 474 -19.37 8.16 -0.87
C SER A 474 -20.69 8.88 -1.10
N ASP A 475 -20.99 9.22 -2.36
CA ASP A 475 -22.23 9.87 -2.74
C ASP A 475 -23.32 8.82 -3.05
N GLU A 476 -24.57 9.28 -3.06
CA GLU A 476 -25.74 8.42 -3.27
C GLU A 476 -25.67 7.64 -4.59
N LYS A 477 -25.08 8.20 -5.66
CA LYS A 477 -24.99 7.51 -6.96
C LYS A 477 -23.98 6.37 -6.93
N SER A 478 -22.83 6.56 -6.28
CA SER A 478 -21.85 5.48 -6.11
C SER A 478 -22.36 4.37 -5.18
N GLN A 479 -23.13 4.74 -4.15
CA GLN A 479 -23.86 3.79 -3.30
C GLN A 479 -24.85 2.97 -4.12
N GLU A 480 -25.79 3.63 -4.81
CA GLU A 480 -26.82 2.97 -5.61
C GLU A 480 -26.21 2.05 -6.67
N LYS A 481 -25.17 2.52 -7.39
CA LYS A 481 -24.52 1.70 -8.40
C LYS A 481 -23.81 0.47 -7.83
N THR A 482 -23.21 0.60 -6.64
CA THR A 482 -22.59 -0.54 -5.95
C THR A 482 -23.65 -1.57 -5.56
N ILE A 483 -24.79 -1.13 -5.03
CA ILE A 483 -25.92 -2.02 -4.67
C ILE A 483 -26.46 -2.72 -5.92
N GLN A 484 -26.66 -2.00 -7.03
CA GLN A 484 -27.07 -2.59 -8.31
C GLN A 484 -26.08 -3.66 -8.77
N ASN A 485 -24.77 -3.40 -8.69
CA ASN A 485 -23.77 -4.39 -9.09
C ASN A 485 -23.79 -5.64 -8.19
N ILE A 486 -23.99 -5.47 -6.88
CA ILE A 486 -24.16 -6.59 -5.94
C ILE A 486 -25.41 -7.40 -6.30
N TYR A 487 -26.53 -6.72 -6.54
CA TYR A 487 -27.78 -7.34 -7.00
C TYR A 487 -27.58 -8.13 -8.31
N THR A 488 -26.86 -7.56 -9.28
CA THR A 488 -26.56 -8.26 -10.54
C THR A 488 -25.76 -9.54 -10.29
N ARG A 489 -24.73 -9.51 -9.45
CA ARG A 489 -23.95 -10.73 -9.10
C ARG A 489 -24.78 -11.78 -8.37
N LEU A 490 -25.67 -11.35 -7.48
CA LEU A 490 -26.58 -12.24 -6.77
C LEU A 490 -27.58 -12.88 -7.75
N SER A 491 -28.11 -12.10 -8.69
CA SER A 491 -29.17 -12.53 -9.60
C SER A 491 -28.66 -13.55 -10.62
N ILE A 492 -27.57 -13.24 -11.31
CA ILE A 492 -27.01 -14.10 -12.36
C ILE A 492 -26.06 -15.18 -11.82
N GLY A 493 -25.65 -15.07 -10.55
CA GLY A 493 -24.58 -15.89 -9.98
C GLY A 493 -23.19 -15.44 -10.43
N ILE A 494 -22.19 -16.28 -10.14
CA ILE A 494 -20.81 -16.05 -10.58
C ILE A 494 -20.36 -17.31 -11.33
N PRO A 495 -20.44 -17.32 -12.69
CA PRO A 495 -20.07 -18.48 -13.50
C PRO A 495 -18.65 -18.98 -13.22
N GLY A 496 -18.45 -20.30 -13.28
CA GLY A 496 -17.19 -20.92 -12.90
C GLY A 496 -16.92 -20.87 -11.40
N THR A 497 -17.94 -20.79 -10.55
CA THR A 497 -17.81 -20.86 -9.08
C THR A 497 -19.04 -21.49 -8.43
N PRO A 498 -18.95 -21.92 -7.16
CA PRO A 498 -20.10 -22.41 -6.41
C PRO A 498 -21.18 -21.38 -6.07
N MET A 499 -21.04 -20.11 -6.47
CA MET A 499 -22.05 -19.08 -6.22
C MET A 499 -23.13 -19.14 -7.31
N PRO A 500 -24.32 -19.71 -7.03
CA PRO A 500 -25.32 -19.98 -8.04
C PRO A 500 -26.06 -18.71 -8.45
N ALA A 501 -26.79 -18.79 -9.57
CA ALA A 501 -27.81 -17.81 -9.90
C ALA A 501 -28.98 -17.92 -8.93
N HIS A 502 -29.46 -16.77 -8.44
CA HIS A 502 -30.65 -16.71 -7.58
C HIS A 502 -31.88 -16.16 -8.30
N ARG A 503 -31.75 -15.90 -9.60
CA ARG A 503 -32.84 -15.72 -10.54
C ARG A 503 -32.98 -16.99 -11.39
N SER A 504 -34.20 -17.44 -11.64
CA SER A 504 -34.46 -18.52 -12.58
C SER A 504 -34.28 -18.07 -14.04
N THR A 505 -33.67 -18.92 -14.86
CA THR A 505 -33.59 -18.77 -16.32
C THR A 505 -34.69 -19.52 -17.06
N SER A 506 -35.48 -20.34 -16.35
CA SER A 506 -36.63 -21.10 -16.84
C SER A 506 -37.95 -20.52 -16.34
N ASP A 507 -39.07 -21.16 -16.68
CA ASP A 507 -40.40 -20.85 -16.13
C ASP A 507 -40.56 -21.17 -14.62
N ASP A 508 -39.51 -21.69 -13.98
CA ASP A 508 -39.48 -21.98 -12.53
C ASP A 508 -39.41 -20.68 -11.70
N PRO A 509 -39.94 -20.69 -10.46
CA PRO A 509 -39.81 -19.55 -9.57
C PRO A 509 -38.35 -19.28 -9.19
N ASP A 510 -38.02 -18.00 -8.99
CA ASP A 510 -36.70 -17.61 -8.52
C ASP A 510 -36.33 -18.32 -7.19
N PRO A 511 -35.11 -18.88 -7.06
CA PRO A 511 -34.61 -19.41 -5.80
C PRO A 511 -34.63 -18.38 -4.66
N VAL A 512 -34.42 -17.09 -5.00
CA VAL A 512 -34.59 -15.96 -4.10
C VAL A 512 -35.48 -14.93 -4.78
N SER A 513 -36.57 -14.55 -4.11
CA SER A 513 -37.53 -13.60 -4.66
C SER A 513 -36.86 -12.29 -5.10
N LEU A 514 -37.42 -11.62 -6.11
CA LEU A 514 -36.90 -10.34 -6.61
C LEU A 514 -36.71 -9.30 -5.49
N GLU A 515 -37.67 -9.19 -4.58
CA GLU A 515 -37.60 -8.27 -3.43
C GLU A 515 -36.46 -8.67 -2.48
N ASP A 516 -36.38 -9.96 -2.10
CA ASP A 516 -35.32 -10.45 -1.22
C ASP A 516 -33.93 -10.25 -1.83
N ARG A 517 -33.76 -10.38 -3.16
CA ARG A 517 -32.48 -10.10 -3.82
C ARG A 517 -32.02 -8.66 -3.64
N TRP A 518 -32.94 -7.70 -3.74
CA TRP A 518 -32.63 -6.28 -3.46
C TRP A 518 -32.36 -6.02 -1.99
N HIS A 519 -33.15 -6.62 -1.10
CA HIS A 519 -32.91 -6.52 0.33
C HIS A 519 -31.55 -7.08 0.73
N ILE A 520 -31.17 -8.25 0.21
CA ILE A 520 -29.84 -8.84 0.41
C ILE A 520 -28.74 -7.91 -0.10
N ALA A 521 -28.89 -7.32 -1.30
CA ALA A 521 -27.90 -6.40 -1.84
C ALA A 521 -27.69 -5.17 -0.92
N ASN A 522 -28.77 -4.61 -0.38
CA ASN A 522 -28.72 -3.55 0.63
C ASN A 522 -28.04 -4.00 1.93
N TYR A 523 -28.36 -5.21 2.42
CA TYR A 523 -27.70 -5.77 3.60
C TYR A 523 -26.20 -5.98 3.39
N VAL A 524 -25.79 -6.59 2.28
CA VAL A 524 -24.38 -6.80 1.94
C VAL A 524 -23.64 -5.47 1.82
N TYR A 525 -24.25 -4.47 1.18
CA TYR A 525 -23.67 -3.12 1.13
C TYR A 525 -23.45 -2.57 2.54
N SER A 526 -24.41 -2.70 3.46
CA SER A 526 -24.32 -2.18 4.84
C SER A 526 -23.17 -2.79 5.66
N LEU A 527 -22.70 -4.00 5.31
CA LEU A 527 -21.60 -4.66 6.03
C LEU A 527 -20.29 -3.85 5.97
N ARG A 528 -20.12 -3.02 4.94
CA ARG A 528 -18.96 -2.13 4.79
C ARG A 528 -18.82 -1.12 5.93
N GLU A 529 -19.92 -0.74 6.56
CA GLU A 529 -19.96 0.28 7.62
C GLU A 529 -19.46 -0.27 8.97
N LYS A 530 -19.30 -1.60 9.08
CA LYS A 530 -18.90 -2.31 10.29
C LYS A 530 -17.40 -2.59 10.38
N VAL A 531 -16.60 -2.10 9.43
CA VAL A 531 -15.15 -2.30 9.42
C VAL A 531 -14.43 -0.97 9.20
N THR A 532 -13.27 -0.83 9.83
CA THR A 532 -12.33 0.23 9.49
C THR A 532 -11.46 -0.25 8.34
N PRO A 533 -11.52 0.37 7.14
CA PRO A 533 -10.62 0.00 6.05
C PRO A 533 -9.16 0.32 6.42
N PRO A 534 -8.19 -0.41 5.87
CA PRO A 534 -6.80 0.04 5.89
C PRO A 534 -6.70 1.49 5.38
N GLY A 535 -6.02 2.35 6.15
CA GLY A 535 -5.88 3.76 5.84
C GLY A 535 -4.43 4.16 5.59
N GLU A 536 -4.23 5.37 5.08
CA GLU A 536 -2.88 5.93 4.85
C GLU A 536 -2.14 6.29 6.15
N SER A 537 -2.85 6.31 7.29
CA SER A 537 -2.23 6.65 8.57
C SER A 537 -1.26 5.56 9.00
N THR A 538 -0.01 5.96 9.24
CA THR A 538 1.02 5.07 9.76
C THR A 538 1.06 5.03 11.30
N VAL A 539 0.11 5.68 11.98
CA VAL A 539 0.14 5.88 13.44
C VAL A 539 -1.03 5.16 14.13
N ILE A 540 -0.70 4.19 14.98
CA ILE A 540 -1.60 3.51 15.90
C ILE A 540 -1.60 4.26 17.23
N LYS A 541 -2.76 4.79 17.63
CA LYS A 541 -2.88 5.63 18.83
C LYS A 541 -3.47 4.83 20.00
N GLY A 542 -2.79 4.89 21.14
CA GLY A 542 -3.33 4.35 22.40
C GLY A 542 -4.25 5.32 23.11
N ILE A 543 -5.16 4.79 23.93
CA ILE A 543 -5.98 5.57 24.86
C ILE A 543 -5.59 5.26 26.30
N ASN A 544 -5.42 6.32 27.10
CA ASN A 544 -5.16 6.19 28.52
C ASN A 544 -6.44 5.86 29.29
N LEU A 545 -6.36 4.88 30.20
CA LEU A 545 -7.40 4.55 31.15
C LEU A 545 -6.89 4.76 32.58
N ASP A 546 -7.71 5.39 33.42
CA ASP A 546 -7.40 5.64 34.82
C ASP A 546 -7.43 4.35 35.69
N GLY A 547 -8.04 3.28 35.18
CA GLY A 547 -8.30 2.03 35.90
C GLY A 547 -7.49 0.81 35.42
N ALA A 548 -7.97 -0.37 35.80
CA ALA A 548 -7.42 -1.64 35.31
C ALA A 548 -7.70 -1.79 33.81
N LEU A 549 -6.72 -2.35 33.09
CA LEU A 549 -6.90 -2.72 31.69
C LEU A 549 -7.75 -3.99 31.57
N PRO A 550 -8.51 -4.15 30.47
CA PRO A 550 -9.29 -5.35 30.23
C PRO A 550 -8.42 -6.61 30.22
N THR A 551 -8.99 -7.71 30.66
CA THR A 551 -8.36 -9.05 30.64
C THR A 551 -9.02 -9.99 29.65
N THR A 552 -10.12 -9.58 29.03
CA THR A 552 -10.84 -10.34 28.01
C THR A 552 -10.98 -9.51 26.73
N VAL A 553 -11.22 -10.20 25.63
CA VAL A 553 -11.40 -9.58 24.31
C VAL A 553 -12.76 -8.90 24.18
N ASP A 554 -13.79 -9.35 24.91
CA ASP A 554 -15.17 -8.84 24.80
C ASP A 554 -15.50 -7.65 25.70
N ASP A 555 -14.51 -7.10 26.41
CA ASP A 555 -14.72 -5.93 27.25
C ASP A 555 -15.13 -4.71 26.39
N ALA A 556 -16.26 -4.09 26.74
CA ALA A 556 -16.81 -2.94 26.03
C ALA A 556 -15.88 -1.71 26.03
N VAL A 557 -14.90 -1.65 26.95
CA VAL A 557 -13.90 -0.57 26.98
C VAL A 557 -13.07 -0.50 25.69
N TRP A 558 -12.93 -1.61 24.96
CA TRP A 558 -12.22 -1.64 23.67
C TRP A 558 -12.86 -0.71 22.63
N GLU A 559 -14.17 -0.46 22.71
CA GLU A 559 -14.85 0.45 21.79
C GLU A 559 -14.45 1.92 21.97
N GLN A 560 -13.83 2.27 23.09
CA GLN A 560 -13.27 3.61 23.32
C GLN A 560 -11.92 3.82 22.61
N ALA A 561 -11.21 2.72 22.29
CA ALA A 561 -9.92 2.78 21.60
C ALA A 561 -10.12 2.88 20.08
N PRO A 562 -9.49 3.83 19.38
CA PRO A 562 -9.54 3.89 17.92
C PRO A 562 -9.06 2.59 17.28
N ALA A 563 -9.88 2.03 16.38
CA ALA A 563 -9.51 0.90 15.54
C ALA A 563 -8.59 1.39 14.42
N THR A 564 -7.36 0.87 14.36
CA THR A 564 -6.42 1.14 13.26
C THR A 564 -6.19 -0.14 12.47
N THR A 565 -6.64 -0.17 11.22
CA THR A 565 -6.42 -1.31 10.32
C THR A 565 -5.20 -1.05 9.46
N VAL A 566 -4.32 -2.05 9.39
CA VAL A 566 -3.08 -2.01 8.60
C VAL A 566 -3.01 -3.20 7.64
N HIS A 567 -2.40 -2.99 6.48
CA HIS A 567 -2.21 -4.05 5.50
C HIS A 567 -1.20 -5.10 5.99
N LEU A 568 -1.53 -6.36 5.78
CA LEU A 568 -0.61 -7.49 5.89
C LEU A 568 -0.16 -7.89 4.50
N VAL A 569 1.13 -8.21 4.40
CA VAL A 569 1.76 -8.71 3.18
C VAL A 569 2.46 -10.01 3.49
N PRO A 570 2.48 -10.98 2.56
CA PRO A 570 3.14 -12.24 2.82
C PRO A 570 4.65 -12.07 2.86
N ASN A 571 5.31 -12.93 3.64
CA ASN A 571 6.75 -13.05 3.60
C ASN A 571 7.20 -13.74 2.30
N ILE A 572 7.41 -12.95 1.25
CA ILE A 572 7.95 -13.38 -0.06
C ILE A 572 9.43 -13.03 -0.23
N ILE A 573 10.09 -12.56 0.83
CA ILE A 573 11.41 -11.91 0.74
C ILE A 573 12.55 -12.91 0.83
N LYS A 574 12.35 -14.03 1.54
CA LYS A 574 13.32 -15.13 1.66
C LYS A 574 12.56 -16.45 1.75
N ALA A 575 13.14 -17.52 1.20
CA ALA A 575 12.58 -18.86 1.30
C ALA A 575 12.48 -19.33 2.78
N ASP A 576 11.45 -20.09 3.18
CA ASP A 576 10.29 -20.52 2.35
C ASP A 576 9.25 -19.40 2.19
N ARG A 577 8.82 -19.15 0.95
CA ARG A 577 7.95 -18.04 0.56
C ARG A 577 6.46 -18.43 0.65
N LEU A 578 5.61 -17.44 0.98
CA LEU A 578 4.15 -17.54 0.96
C LEU A 578 3.60 -16.68 -0.20
N PHE A 579 2.97 -17.27 -1.20
CA PHE A 579 2.49 -16.52 -2.37
C PHE A 579 0.99 -16.20 -2.34
N THR A 580 0.20 -17.02 -1.64
CA THR A 580 -1.26 -16.96 -1.67
C THR A 580 -1.84 -16.78 -0.26
N PRO A 581 -1.55 -15.66 0.43
CA PRO A 581 -2.12 -15.41 1.76
C PRO A 581 -3.63 -15.18 1.68
N LEU A 582 -4.39 -15.73 2.63
CA LEU A 582 -5.84 -15.48 2.75
C LEU A 582 -6.16 -14.27 3.65
N SER A 583 -5.25 -13.98 4.58
CA SER A 583 -5.28 -12.84 5.50
C SER A 583 -4.47 -11.67 4.94
N ASN A 584 -5.08 -10.48 4.89
CA ASN A 584 -4.50 -9.31 4.20
C ASN A 584 -4.58 -8.00 4.98
N ALA A 585 -5.18 -7.99 6.16
CA ALA A 585 -5.27 -6.82 7.01
C ALA A 585 -5.56 -7.21 8.45
N ILE A 586 -4.88 -6.54 9.39
CA ILE A 586 -5.10 -6.68 10.84
C ILE A 586 -5.55 -5.34 11.42
N THR A 587 -6.52 -5.39 12.33
CA THR A 587 -6.95 -4.20 13.09
C THR A 587 -6.34 -4.27 14.48
N ALA A 588 -5.72 -3.17 14.91
CA ALA A 588 -5.17 -3.02 16.24
C ALA A 588 -5.89 -1.92 17.01
N ARG A 589 -6.22 -2.20 18.28
CA ARG A 589 -6.67 -1.23 19.28
C ARG A 589 -5.72 -1.26 20.47
N VAL A 590 -5.43 -0.10 21.04
CA VAL A 590 -4.43 0.02 22.11
C VAL A 590 -5.00 0.78 23.30
N LEU A 591 -4.94 0.15 24.47
CA LEU A 591 -5.29 0.73 25.76
C LEU A 591 -4.07 0.70 26.67
N TYR A 592 -3.89 1.74 27.48
CA TYR A 592 -2.78 1.79 28.42
C TYR A 592 -3.18 2.52 29.71
N ASN A 593 -2.54 2.18 30.82
CA ASN A 593 -2.67 2.92 32.07
C ASN A 593 -1.27 3.24 32.60
N LYS A 594 -1.12 3.62 33.88
CA LYS A 594 0.21 3.93 34.43
C LYS A 594 1.21 2.76 34.40
N ASN A 595 0.73 1.51 34.48
CA ASN A 595 1.55 0.34 34.71
C ASN A 595 1.65 -0.59 33.49
N ASP A 596 0.56 -0.73 32.73
CA ASP A 596 0.38 -1.75 31.70
C ASP A 596 -0.06 -1.14 30.37
N ILE A 597 0.19 -1.89 29.29
CA ILE A 597 -0.33 -1.64 27.96
C ILE A 597 -0.96 -2.93 27.44
N ALA A 598 -2.11 -2.80 26.78
CA ALA A 598 -2.85 -3.90 26.19
C ALA A 598 -3.16 -3.59 24.72
N PHE A 599 -2.99 -4.60 23.89
CA PHE A 599 -3.34 -4.60 22.48
C PHE A 599 -4.49 -5.57 22.28
N LEU A 600 -5.51 -5.14 21.54
CA LEU A 600 -6.49 -6.04 20.94
C LEU A 600 -6.20 -6.07 19.44
N LEU A 601 -5.87 -7.26 18.96
CA LEU A 601 -5.67 -7.57 17.55
C LEU A 601 -6.94 -8.25 17.04
N GLU A 602 -7.47 -7.78 15.92
CA GLU A 602 -8.63 -8.38 15.25
C GLU A 602 -8.26 -8.73 13.81
N MET A 603 -8.57 -9.94 13.39
CA MET A 603 -8.34 -10.44 12.04
C MET A 603 -9.57 -11.19 11.57
N ASN A 604 -10.09 -10.84 10.40
CA ASN A 604 -11.09 -11.69 9.75
C ASN A 604 -10.35 -12.89 9.15
N ASP A 605 -10.61 -14.06 9.73
CA ASP A 605 -10.02 -15.34 9.37
C ASP A 605 -11.16 -16.33 9.12
N ARG A 606 -11.14 -17.02 7.98
CA ARG A 606 -12.29 -17.80 7.52
C ARG A 606 -12.44 -19.12 8.28
N THR A 607 -11.38 -19.55 8.93
CA THR A 607 -11.24 -20.82 9.62
C THR A 607 -10.85 -20.58 11.07
N ASP A 608 -11.24 -21.51 11.92
CA ASP A 608 -10.65 -21.66 13.24
C ASP A 608 -9.53 -22.67 13.09
N SER A 609 -8.34 -22.22 12.69
CA SER A 609 -7.22 -23.12 12.39
C SER A 609 -6.58 -23.60 13.69
N ARG A 610 -7.34 -24.34 14.50
CA ARG A 610 -6.83 -25.14 15.61
C ARG A 610 -6.91 -26.59 15.14
N PRO A 611 -5.76 -27.29 14.98
CA PRO A 611 -5.77 -28.70 14.55
C PRO A 611 -6.75 -29.54 15.37
N GLY A 612 -7.57 -30.34 14.70
CA GLY A 612 -8.66 -31.11 15.31
C GLY A 612 -10.01 -30.38 15.38
N GLU A 613 -10.12 -29.15 14.88
CA GLU A 613 -11.40 -28.45 14.78
C GLU A 613 -12.21 -29.02 13.59
N PRO A 614 -13.37 -29.66 13.83
CA PRO A 614 -14.02 -30.50 12.82
C PRO A 614 -14.42 -29.78 11.53
N VAL A 615 -14.83 -28.51 11.60
CA VAL A 615 -15.29 -27.78 10.42
C VAL A 615 -14.10 -27.35 9.57
N SER A 616 -13.09 -26.75 10.20
CA SER A 616 -11.91 -26.20 9.52
C SER A 616 -11.04 -27.31 8.95
N ASP A 617 -10.84 -28.41 9.69
CA ASP A 617 -10.16 -29.61 9.18
C ASP A 617 -10.92 -30.23 7.99
N GLY A 618 -12.25 -30.24 8.04
CA GLY A 618 -13.08 -30.82 6.98
C GLY A 618 -13.12 -30.02 5.67
N ILE A 619 -12.78 -28.72 5.70
CA ILE A 619 -12.78 -27.84 4.52
C ILE A 619 -11.39 -27.44 4.04
N GLN A 620 -10.34 -27.86 4.75
CA GLN A 620 -8.95 -27.63 4.39
C GLN A 620 -8.60 -28.31 3.07
N ASP A 621 -7.61 -27.79 2.36
CA ASP A 621 -7.02 -28.48 1.21
C ASP A 621 -6.17 -29.67 1.67
N GLU A 622 -6.40 -30.83 1.09
CA GLU A 622 -5.74 -32.10 1.48
C GLU A 622 -4.21 -32.08 1.32
N GLU A 623 -3.68 -31.18 0.50
CA GLU A 623 -2.24 -30.99 0.27
C GLU A 623 -1.56 -30.11 1.33
N ILE A 624 -2.35 -29.51 2.24
CA ILE A 624 -1.87 -28.55 3.23
C ILE A 624 -2.04 -29.14 4.64
N ASP A 625 -0.96 -29.16 5.40
CA ASP A 625 -1.01 -29.54 6.81
C ASP A 625 -1.68 -28.44 7.65
N MET A 626 -2.66 -28.81 8.49
CA MET A 626 -3.25 -27.88 9.47
C MET A 626 -2.21 -27.45 10.51
N HIS A 627 -2.07 -26.14 10.66
CA HIS A 627 -1.31 -25.55 11.75
C HIS A 627 -2.20 -24.70 12.65
N SER A 628 -1.68 -24.37 13.82
CA SER A 628 -2.37 -23.48 14.75
C SER A 628 -2.21 -22.03 14.34
N ASP A 629 -3.32 -21.30 14.25
CA ASP A 629 -3.28 -19.85 14.04
C ASP A 629 -2.40 -19.15 15.07
N ALA A 630 -1.69 -18.12 14.61
CA ALA A 630 -0.79 -17.38 15.47
C ALA A 630 -0.73 -15.90 15.14
N PHE A 631 -0.34 -15.12 16.14
CA PHE A 631 -0.25 -13.67 16.09
C PHE A 631 1.03 -13.21 16.76
N ALA A 632 1.65 -12.17 16.21
CA ALA A 632 2.81 -11.55 16.83
C ALA A 632 2.78 -10.03 16.77
N ILE A 633 3.34 -9.42 17.82
CA ILE A 633 3.69 -8.00 17.88
C ILE A 633 5.20 -7.90 17.99
N GLN A 634 5.84 -7.15 17.11
CA GLN A 634 7.28 -6.89 17.15
C GLN A 634 7.56 -5.43 17.51
N LEU A 635 8.52 -5.24 18.39
CA LEU A 635 8.98 -3.95 18.91
C LEU A 635 10.51 -3.89 18.89
N PRO A 636 11.12 -2.73 18.60
CA PRO A 636 12.56 -2.56 18.76
C PRO A 636 12.97 -2.64 20.24
N LYS A 637 14.20 -3.09 20.51
CA LYS A 637 14.80 -2.93 21.84
C LYS A 637 15.19 -1.47 22.11
N VAL A 638 15.40 -1.12 23.38
CA VAL A 638 15.90 0.20 23.78
C VAL A 638 17.21 0.51 23.05
N GLY A 639 17.32 1.72 22.49
CA GLY A 639 18.50 2.17 21.73
C GLY A 639 18.59 1.62 20.30
N SER A 640 17.64 0.79 19.87
CA SER A 640 17.62 0.22 18.51
C SER A 640 16.88 1.08 17.49
N PHE A 641 16.36 2.23 17.89
CA PHE A 641 15.69 3.19 17.01
C PHE A 641 15.92 4.64 17.48
N GLU A 642 15.84 5.58 16.54
CA GLU A 642 15.94 7.01 16.77
C GLU A 642 14.85 7.73 15.96
N THR A 643 14.22 8.76 16.54
CA THR A 643 13.20 9.58 15.86
C THR A 643 13.72 10.96 15.46
N THR A 644 14.86 11.39 16.01
CA THR A 644 15.47 12.70 15.81
C THR A 644 17.00 12.62 15.98
N PRO A 645 17.81 13.37 15.21
CA PRO A 645 17.41 14.29 14.13
C PRO A 645 17.02 13.58 12.83
N ILE A 646 17.39 12.31 12.66
CA ILE A 646 17.07 11.48 11.50
C ILE A 646 16.42 10.20 12.04
N VAL A 647 15.38 9.71 11.36
CA VAL A 647 14.71 8.47 11.75
C VAL A 647 15.61 7.28 11.43
N LYS A 648 15.88 6.45 12.45
CA LYS A 648 16.54 5.15 12.31
C LYS A 648 15.63 4.09 12.92
N LYS A 649 15.36 3.02 12.18
CA LYS A 649 14.58 1.86 12.64
C LYS A 649 15.39 0.58 12.35
N PRO A 650 15.20 -0.51 13.12
CA PRO A 650 15.73 -1.81 12.76
C PRO A 650 15.18 -2.31 11.42
N LEU A 651 15.75 -3.37 10.85
CA LEU A 651 15.03 -4.13 9.82
C LEU A 651 13.70 -4.63 10.40
N TYR A 652 12.61 -4.46 9.65
CA TYR A 652 11.28 -4.87 10.12
C TYR A 652 11.11 -6.39 10.17
N ARG A 653 12.00 -7.16 9.53
CA ARG A 653 12.06 -8.62 9.65
C ARG A 653 13.02 -9.00 10.78
N HIS A 654 12.54 -8.98 12.02
CA HIS A 654 13.28 -9.45 13.20
C HIS A 654 14.51 -8.61 13.60
N GLY A 655 14.66 -7.39 13.11
CA GLY A 655 15.77 -6.50 13.44
C GLY A 655 17.09 -6.87 12.77
N ASP A 656 18.20 -6.51 13.41
CA ASP A 656 19.55 -6.92 13.03
C ASP A 656 20.45 -7.00 14.28
N SER A 657 21.70 -7.40 14.10
CA SER A 657 22.63 -7.58 15.23
C SER A 657 22.93 -6.27 15.97
N ALA A 658 22.88 -5.12 15.29
CA ALA A 658 23.08 -3.80 15.88
C ALA A 658 21.79 -3.19 16.42
N ASN A 659 20.64 -3.56 15.84
CA ASN A 659 19.32 -3.06 16.21
C ASN A 659 18.36 -4.25 16.46
N PRO A 660 18.47 -4.95 17.60
CA PRO A 660 17.63 -6.11 17.91
C PRO A 660 16.16 -5.75 18.21
N THR A 661 15.29 -6.75 18.15
CA THR A 661 13.85 -6.62 18.44
C THR A 661 13.39 -7.60 19.52
N THR A 662 12.25 -7.30 20.12
CA THR A 662 11.48 -8.21 20.99
C THR A 662 10.16 -8.51 20.29
N ILE A 663 9.77 -9.79 20.27
CA ILE A 663 8.54 -10.28 19.64
C ILE A 663 7.66 -10.89 20.71
N TRP A 664 6.41 -10.41 20.83
CA TRP A 664 5.36 -11.06 21.59
C TRP A 664 4.61 -11.98 20.65
N TYR A 665 4.45 -13.23 21.02
CA TYR A 665 3.85 -14.25 20.16
C TYR A 665 2.75 -14.98 20.91
N TRP A 666 1.60 -15.16 20.28
CA TRP A 666 0.51 -15.97 20.78
C TRP A 666 0.10 -16.99 19.72
N ASN A 667 -0.17 -18.22 20.15
CA ASN A 667 -0.61 -19.32 19.31
C ASN A 667 -1.90 -19.91 19.88
N ALA A 668 -2.85 -20.24 19.00
CA ALA A 668 -4.18 -20.71 19.35
C ALA A 668 -4.21 -22.11 19.98
N GLY A 669 -3.13 -22.88 19.88
CA GLY A 669 -3.09 -24.28 20.32
C GLY A 669 -3.87 -25.19 19.38
N SER A 670 -4.29 -26.35 19.89
CA SER A 670 -4.97 -27.39 19.10
C SER A 670 -6.07 -28.07 19.91
N ILE A 671 -7.10 -28.55 19.21
CA ILE A 671 -8.16 -29.38 19.78
C ILE A 671 -7.66 -30.83 19.88
N GLU A 672 -7.08 -31.37 18.81
CA GLU A 672 -6.48 -32.71 18.78
C GLU A 672 -5.09 -32.69 18.09
N PRO A 673 -4.01 -33.14 18.77
CA PRO A 673 -3.96 -33.43 20.20
C PRO A 673 -4.26 -32.16 21.03
N GLU A 674 -4.87 -32.31 22.21
CA GLU A 674 -5.22 -31.17 23.05
C GLU A 674 -3.95 -30.39 23.44
N ALA A 675 -3.86 -29.14 23.00
CA ALA A 675 -2.82 -28.21 23.41
C ALA A 675 -3.44 -26.85 23.72
N ALA A 676 -3.28 -26.39 24.96
CA ALA A 676 -3.73 -25.07 25.35
C ALA A 676 -3.01 -23.96 24.55
N PRO A 677 -3.67 -22.81 24.31
CA PRO A 677 -3.03 -21.64 23.72
C PRO A 677 -1.75 -21.25 24.47
N LYS A 678 -0.73 -20.79 23.75
CA LYS A 678 0.57 -20.43 24.33
C LYS A 678 0.95 -19.01 23.99
N SER A 679 1.48 -18.30 24.99
CA SER A 679 2.08 -16.97 24.83
C SER A 679 3.57 -17.03 25.11
N MET A 680 4.38 -16.45 24.24
CA MET A 680 5.84 -16.48 24.29
C MET A 680 6.41 -15.10 24.01
N ILE A 681 7.61 -14.83 24.55
CA ILE A 681 8.39 -13.66 24.14
C ILE A 681 9.72 -14.15 23.56
N PHE A 682 10.06 -13.64 22.38
CA PHE A 682 11.31 -13.94 21.70
C PHE A 682 12.21 -12.72 21.62
N HIS A 683 13.51 -12.97 21.64
CA HIS A 683 14.54 -12.02 21.23
C HIS A 683 14.98 -12.34 19.81
N ALA A 684 15.09 -11.30 18.98
CA ALA A 684 15.47 -11.45 17.59
C ALA A 684 16.57 -10.45 17.19
N LYS A 685 17.49 -10.92 16.36
CA LYS A 685 18.71 -10.20 15.93
C LYS A 685 18.90 -10.27 14.41
N GLY A 686 17.80 -10.40 13.67
CA GLY A 686 17.80 -10.53 12.22
C GLY A 686 17.08 -11.76 11.69
N PRO A 687 16.68 -11.72 10.39
CA PRO A 687 15.88 -12.76 9.78
C PRO A 687 16.63 -14.08 9.56
N ASP A 688 17.97 -14.03 9.52
CA ASP A 688 18.84 -15.20 9.32
C ASP A 688 19.28 -15.85 10.65
N ASN A 689 18.85 -15.29 11.78
CA ASN A 689 19.15 -15.82 13.11
C ASN A 689 17.90 -16.50 13.70
N PRO A 690 18.03 -17.67 14.32
CA PRO A 690 16.92 -18.29 15.06
C PRO A 690 16.37 -17.36 16.14
N LEU A 691 15.06 -17.40 16.36
CA LEU A 691 14.41 -16.69 17.46
C LEU A 691 14.82 -17.29 18.81
N GLU A 692 15.32 -16.46 19.72
CA GLU A 692 15.73 -16.88 21.07
C GLU A 692 14.53 -16.75 22.03
N LEU A 693 13.99 -17.87 22.52
CA LEU A 693 12.88 -17.87 23.50
C LEU A 693 13.34 -17.31 24.84
N ARG A 694 12.54 -16.42 25.44
CA ARG A 694 12.73 -15.94 26.80
C ARG A 694 12.08 -16.90 27.80
N SER A 695 12.92 -17.71 28.47
CA SER A 695 12.50 -18.81 29.34
C SER A 695 11.99 -18.39 30.72
N ASP A 696 12.24 -17.17 31.17
CA ASP A 696 11.96 -16.63 32.50
C ASP A 696 10.69 -15.75 32.59
N ASN A 697 9.74 -15.94 31.67
CA ASN A 697 8.67 -14.96 31.45
C ASN A 697 7.26 -15.40 31.89
N ASN A 698 6.74 -14.76 32.94
CA ASN A 698 5.34 -14.83 33.38
C ASN A 698 4.55 -13.52 33.14
N SER A 699 5.13 -12.52 32.46
CA SER A 699 4.57 -11.17 32.41
C SER A 699 3.65 -10.92 31.22
N LEU A 700 3.85 -11.64 30.10
CA LEU A 700 2.96 -11.53 28.94
C LEU A 700 1.67 -12.30 29.22
N VAL A 701 0.56 -11.58 29.27
CA VAL A 701 -0.77 -12.17 29.34
C VAL A 701 -1.38 -12.07 27.95
N ALA A 702 -1.70 -13.21 27.34
CA ALA A 702 -2.39 -13.22 26.06
C ALA A 702 -3.49 -14.28 26.00
N THR A 703 -4.60 -13.90 25.36
CA THR A 703 -5.80 -14.75 25.18
C THR A 703 -6.41 -14.43 23.84
N GLY A 704 -6.95 -15.42 23.15
CA GLY A 704 -7.64 -15.22 21.88
C GLY A 704 -8.91 -16.04 21.78
N THR A 705 -9.87 -15.52 21.03
CA THR A 705 -11.11 -16.22 20.68
C THR A 705 -11.38 -16.08 19.19
N TRP A 706 -11.80 -17.17 18.57
CA TRP A 706 -12.35 -17.15 17.22
C TRP A 706 -13.87 -17.20 17.31
N GLU A 707 -14.54 -16.30 16.59
CA GLU A 707 -16.00 -16.29 16.52
C GLU A 707 -16.48 -15.73 15.18
N HIS A 708 -17.37 -16.45 14.50
CA HIS A 708 -17.99 -16.02 13.25
C HIS A 708 -16.98 -15.47 12.20
N GLY A 709 -15.90 -16.21 11.95
CA GLY A 709 -14.90 -15.83 10.96
C GLY A 709 -13.98 -14.69 11.38
N ARG A 710 -13.74 -14.51 12.68
CA ARG A 710 -12.84 -13.48 13.20
C ARG A 710 -12.09 -13.97 14.44
N TRP A 711 -10.78 -13.83 14.41
CA TRP A 711 -9.94 -13.86 15.60
C TRP A 711 -9.94 -12.51 16.30
N ARG A 712 -10.07 -12.55 17.63
CA ARG A 712 -9.77 -11.43 18.54
C ARG A 712 -8.73 -11.90 19.52
N VAL A 713 -7.56 -11.24 19.56
CA VAL A 713 -6.42 -11.63 20.40
C VAL A 713 -5.99 -10.45 21.26
N LEU A 714 -6.07 -10.64 22.56
CA LEU A 714 -5.56 -9.70 23.56
C LEU A 714 -4.12 -10.06 23.90
N MET A 715 -3.22 -9.08 23.90
CA MET A 715 -1.86 -9.19 24.43
C MET A 715 -1.58 -8.03 25.37
N LYS A 716 -1.20 -8.32 26.62
CA LYS A 716 -0.94 -7.34 27.67
C LYS A 716 0.43 -7.56 28.31
N LEU A 717 1.17 -6.47 28.49
CA LEU A 717 2.48 -6.45 29.14
C LEU A 717 2.66 -5.17 29.99
N PRO A 718 3.50 -5.17 31.04
CA PRO A 718 3.92 -3.95 31.71
C PRO A 718 4.55 -2.91 30.76
N ARG A 719 4.32 -1.62 31.02
CA ARG A 719 4.82 -0.48 30.23
C ARG A 719 6.29 -0.16 30.43
N SER A 720 6.78 -0.37 31.65
CA SER A 720 8.19 -0.12 31.97
C SER A 720 9.04 -1.17 31.28
N GLY A 721 9.96 -0.74 30.42
CA GLY A 721 10.91 -1.63 29.75
C GLY A 721 11.64 -2.49 30.78
N GLY A 722 11.79 -3.78 30.48
CA GLY A 722 12.11 -4.84 31.45
C GLY A 722 13.52 -4.83 32.04
N GLY A 723 14.06 -3.66 32.39
CA GLY A 723 15.37 -3.50 33.03
C GLY A 723 16.48 -4.13 32.18
N GLU A 724 17.03 -5.24 32.65
CA GLU A 724 18.09 -6.01 31.99
C GLU A 724 17.65 -6.69 30.68
N SER A 725 16.34 -6.84 30.43
CA SER A 725 15.83 -7.46 29.18
C SER A 725 16.06 -6.59 27.93
N GLY A 726 16.24 -5.27 28.12
CA GLY A 726 16.40 -4.29 27.05
C GLY A 726 15.12 -4.00 26.26
N ASP A 727 13.95 -4.40 26.76
CA ASP A 727 12.65 -4.13 26.11
C ASP A 727 12.31 -2.64 26.13
N VAL A 728 11.63 -2.16 25.08
CA VAL A 728 11.22 -0.75 24.97
C VAL A 728 10.30 -0.35 26.13
N SER A 729 10.48 0.89 26.62
CA SER A 729 9.53 1.52 27.53
C SER A 729 8.48 2.29 26.75
N PHE A 730 7.21 2.08 27.06
CA PHE A 730 6.11 2.75 26.37
C PHE A 730 5.88 4.15 26.94
N THR A 731 6.72 5.09 26.53
CA THR A 731 6.71 6.49 27.00
C THR A 731 5.66 7.31 26.25
N GLU A 732 4.93 8.15 26.97
CA GLU A 732 3.95 9.05 26.35
C GLU A 732 4.63 10.16 25.55
N GLY A 733 4.06 10.52 24.40
CA GLY A 733 4.61 11.48 23.45
C GLY A 733 5.77 10.95 22.59
N GLN A 734 6.23 9.72 22.82
CA GLN A 734 7.25 9.07 22.00
C GLN A 734 6.59 8.23 20.90
N PHE A 735 7.08 8.37 19.67
CA PHE A 735 6.73 7.48 18.57
C PHE A 735 7.60 6.21 18.63
N ILE A 736 6.97 5.05 18.77
CA ILE A 736 7.64 3.76 18.93
C ILE A 736 7.34 2.90 17.69
N PRO A 737 8.36 2.39 16.96
CA PRO A 737 8.12 1.47 15.86
C PRO A 737 7.40 0.20 16.34
N ILE A 738 6.37 -0.22 15.61
CA ILE A 738 5.61 -1.45 15.86
C ILE A 738 5.30 -2.16 14.54
N SER A 739 5.38 -3.48 14.52
CA SER A 739 4.92 -4.30 13.39
C SER A 739 4.18 -5.54 13.89
N PHE A 740 3.37 -6.13 13.01
CA PHE A 740 2.56 -7.30 13.31
C PHE A 740 2.90 -8.45 12.38
N ALA A 741 2.64 -9.68 12.82
CA ALA A 741 2.63 -10.86 11.97
C ALA A 741 1.47 -11.79 12.34
N ASN A 742 1.00 -12.55 11.37
CA ASN A 742 -0.06 -13.53 11.51
C ASN A 742 0.23 -14.76 10.65
N TRP A 743 -0.12 -15.92 11.20
CA TRP A 743 -0.09 -17.21 10.54
C TRP A 743 -1.53 -17.73 10.45
N ASP A 744 -2.06 -17.88 9.25
CA ASP A 744 -3.30 -18.63 8.94
C ASP A 744 -2.95 -20.11 8.77
N GLY A 745 -3.24 -20.89 9.80
CA GLY A 745 -2.83 -22.28 9.88
C GLY A 745 -3.51 -23.19 8.88
N SER A 746 -4.75 -22.88 8.49
CA SER A 746 -5.50 -23.65 7.48
C SER A 746 -4.93 -23.47 6.07
N ASN A 747 -4.24 -22.35 5.84
CA ASN A 747 -3.52 -22.04 4.61
C ASN A 747 -2.06 -22.51 4.64
N GLY A 748 -1.67 -23.33 5.62
CA GLY A 748 -0.32 -23.91 5.74
C GLY A 748 0.74 -22.93 6.23
N GLU A 749 0.33 -21.82 6.84
CA GLU A 749 1.26 -20.81 7.34
C GLU A 749 1.89 -21.30 8.66
N MET A 750 3.21 -21.48 8.66
CA MET A 750 4.03 -21.71 9.85
C MET A 750 5.44 -21.16 9.66
N GLY A 751 6.13 -20.85 10.75
CA GLY A 751 7.52 -20.40 10.70
C GLY A 751 7.70 -19.15 9.82
N SER A 752 8.51 -19.24 8.75
CA SER A 752 8.74 -18.11 7.84
C SER A 752 7.58 -17.84 6.89
N LYS A 753 6.71 -18.83 6.60
CA LYS A 753 5.50 -18.65 5.80
C LYS A 753 4.42 -18.01 6.67
N HIS A 754 4.27 -16.71 6.55
CA HIS A 754 3.29 -15.92 7.29
C HIS A 754 3.09 -14.57 6.63
N THR A 755 2.08 -13.84 7.10
CA THR A 755 1.86 -12.46 6.72
C THR A 755 2.37 -11.50 7.79
N LEU A 756 2.91 -10.36 7.38
CA LEU A 756 3.52 -9.37 8.28
C LEU A 756 3.28 -7.95 7.79
N THR A 757 3.59 -6.98 8.64
CA THR A 757 3.58 -5.57 8.29
C THR A 757 5.00 -5.01 8.21
N SER A 758 5.19 -3.95 7.41
CA SER A 758 6.34 -3.05 7.61
C SER A 758 6.20 -2.28 8.95
N TRP A 759 7.15 -1.39 9.27
CA TRP A 759 7.09 -0.60 10.50
C TRP A 759 5.99 0.47 10.45
N TYR A 760 5.06 0.39 11.40
CA TYR A 760 4.14 1.45 11.78
C TYR A 760 4.63 2.16 13.05
N TRP A 761 3.95 3.23 13.45
CA TRP A 761 4.25 3.98 14.65
C TRP A 761 3.17 3.78 15.70
N LEU A 762 3.54 3.33 16.90
CA LEU A 762 2.72 3.41 18.09
C LEU A 762 2.94 4.78 18.76
N LEU A 763 1.86 5.48 19.07
CA LEU A 763 1.88 6.70 19.86
C LEU A 763 0.95 6.58 21.07
N LEU A 764 1.52 6.74 22.26
CA LEU A 764 0.75 7.00 23.47
C LEU A 764 0.64 8.52 23.66
N PRO A 765 -0.55 9.14 23.54
CA PRO A 765 -0.71 10.58 23.66
C PRO A 765 -0.09 11.13 24.96
N PRO A 766 0.71 12.21 24.90
CA PRO A 766 1.18 12.86 26.12
C PRO A 766 0.02 13.54 26.84
N GLN A 767 0.03 13.50 28.18
CA GLN A 767 -0.88 14.34 28.96
C GLN A 767 -0.66 15.81 28.62
N ILE A 768 -1.74 16.51 28.25
CA ILE A 768 -1.70 17.93 27.91
C ILE A 768 -1.58 18.74 29.20
N ASP A 769 -0.41 19.31 29.45
CA ASP A 769 -0.26 20.37 30.45
C ASP A 769 -0.83 21.68 29.88
N TYR A 770 -2.09 21.97 30.23
CA TYR A 770 -2.78 23.18 29.79
C TYR A 770 -2.05 24.48 30.20
N ASN A 771 -1.34 24.49 31.33
CA ASN A 771 -0.57 25.66 31.76
C ASN A 771 0.63 25.88 30.86
N ARG A 772 1.31 24.81 30.46
CA ARG A 772 2.43 24.88 29.51
C ARG A 772 1.94 25.24 28.11
N VAL A 773 0.90 24.58 27.61
CA VAL A 773 0.42 24.73 26.24
C VAL A 773 -0.28 26.07 25.99
N TYR A 774 -1.07 26.58 26.95
CA TYR A 774 -1.80 27.85 26.78
C TYR A 774 -1.23 28.97 27.64
N GLY A 775 -0.84 28.68 28.89
CA GLY A 775 -0.32 29.69 29.81
C GLY A 775 1.03 30.26 29.38
N MET A 776 1.94 29.45 28.85
CA MET A 776 3.25 29.95 28.39
C MET A 776 3.14 30.86 27.16
N PRO A 777 2.41 30.51 26.08
CA PRO A 777 2.10 31.44 24.99
C PRO A 777 1.47 32.76 25.45
N LEU A 778 0.47 32.68 26.34
CA LEU A 778 -0.19 33.87 26.87
C LEU A 778 0.78 34.73 27.70
N GLY A 779 1.63 34.10 28.51
CA GLY A 779 2.65 34.77 29.31
C GLY A 779 3.71 35.48 28.45
N ILE A 780 4.23 34.80 27.42
CA ILE A 780 5.20 35.39 26.48
C ILE A 780 4.55 36.53 25.67
N GLY A 781 3.32 36.33 25.20
CA GLY A 781 2.53 37.37 24.55
C GLY A 781 2.37 38.60 25.46
N LEU A 782 1.93 38.39 26.71
CA LEU A 782 1.75 39.47 27.68
C LEU A 782 3.07 40.20 28.01
N LEU A 783 4.17 39.47 28.18
CA LEU A 783 5.48 40.06 28.44
C LEU A 783 5.97 40.90 27.25
N SER A 784 5.78 40.40 26.02
CA SER A 784 6.04 41.14 24.79
C SER A 784 5.19 42.41 24.69
N PHE A 785 3.91 42.33 25.06
CA PHE A 785 3.00 43.48 25.11
C PHE A 785 3.48 44.54 26.12
N LEU A 786 3.83 44.13 27.34
CA LEU A 786 4.34 45.03 28.39
C LEU A 786 5.66 45.69 27.98
N LEU A 787 6.59 44.94 27.39
CA LEU A 787 7.84 45.48 26.83
C LEU A 787 7.55 46.51 25.73
N GLY A 788 6.58 46.24 24.85
CA GLY A 788 6.10 47.18 23.84
C GLY A 788 5.60 48.50 24.46
N ILE A 789 4.79 48.42 25.52
CA ILE A 789 4.31 49.60 26.27
C ILE A 789 5.47 50.37 26.90
N ILE A 790 6.42 49.68 27.55
CA ILE A 790 7.61 50.31 28.17
C ILE A 790 8.45 51.01 27.10
N LEU A 791 8.64 50.38 25.94
CA LEU A 791 9.37 50.95 24.82
C LEU A 791 8.69 52.23 24.31
N VAL A 792 7.38 52.21 24.08
CA VAL A 792 6.59 53.39 23.68
C VAL A 792 6.74 54.50 24.73
N ARG A 793 6.55 54.19 26.01
CA ARG A 793 6.66 55.16 27.10
C ARG A 793 8.07 55.78 27.18
N SER A 794 9.11 54.95 27.09
CA SER A 794 10.50 55.40 27.10
C SER A 794 10.82 56.31 25.91
N GLN A 795 10.36 55.95 24.71
CA GLN A 795 10.58 56.76 23.51
C GLN A 795 9.81 58.08 23.53
N ARG A 796 8.63 58.12 24.14
CA ARG A 796 7.86 59.36 24.33
C ARG A 796 8.41 60.25 25.44
N ARG A 797 8.98 59.69 26.52
CA ARG A 797 9.66 60.46 27.57
C ARG A 797 10.91 61.20 27.08
N LYS A 798 11.58 60.71 26.04
CA LYS A 798 12.74 61.38 25.39
C LYS A 798 12.34 62.54 24.47
N VAL A 799 11.06 62.85 24.32
CA VAL A 799 10.51 63.89 23.42
C VAL A 799 9.87 65.04 24.22
N VAL A 800 9.82 64.93 25.56
CA VAL A 800 9.42 66.01 26.46
C VAL A 800 10.64 66.82 26.88
#